data_AF-A0A3B8WTL6-F1
#
_entry.id   AF-A0A3B8WTL6-F1
#
_cell.length_a   1.000
_cell.length_b   1.000
_cell.length_c   1.000
_cell.angle_alpha   90.00
_cell.angle_beta   90.00
_cell.angle_gamma   90.00
#
_symmetry.space_group_name_H-M   'P 1'
#
loop_
_entity.id
_entity.type
_entity.pdbx_description
1 polymer ?
#
loop_
_entity_poly.entity_id
_entity_poly.type
_entity_poly.pdbx_seq_one_letter_code
_entity_poly.pdbx_strand_id
1 'polypeptide(L)'
;MGFCKNRAFSAVIFLFLAVFPAFSQETEVVSSGKTEQTVMSLSQIDDLIEKKEYSKALEQLSLYIKIHPEQFDKSQKRISRILNARDGFNTLAKELSGKMQQSENLDESSAALADELDTQKMDIIVTLEKSEQNPPPEIVALTNDARRTVRLSYYINRSNLIISQGVAMINGARDNEADPYSNAAEKFKEALSLKTNDSDVVFEGEKEIPVVYPESLNAEVQRHIRLVDRYSQSLKLQLDAAQKAYDSYVMSLRNFNRASSAQNLTLVNDTFAALANTRNQIYREGLELKKLDQRALSLNPGLGDTSYITFSCWAVTGTGVDADSGIVGAVDSFWNTRVESMKQVVYDTIKANYEQIAGAFDIKSQTSFPASDYALINRSRTDSAEYADQGLKVQALYKLVESSPAQNFTRYNDSMNFAAAYSRNELRSLFATDSEIQNQNNLVDNYNPQNQDITQRAKVLQGYIQNYNRQIQPLNALESSALVAGKKGADSQPAVPVLNNRRTTSGVQLEDRELFFDDSIAFFEGAVKVSRQECERRAGLLWGMIAKNYSEQADKVLADFTLRNVHAKTLLDGVEESVSAGSETSTAKIVKFYPNQARTEAEKLNSDIQKEKTVLVSYNTSLSAGRQYNETVPEYANGVKNIETVISALDALIVQNNQIAATARQKIQLASKDANEARLNYQRAVAALNKNQFDEARNLLDLARRKYNSSLAQQEDASLRSESDRQLFSLDEEISRKQNEYVVRETRSLKESARTAYYNGNFDAAESNLVK
;
A
#
# COMPACT_ATOMS: atom_id res chain seq x y z
N MET A 1 -34.84 -27.27 36.53
CA MET A 1 -34.62 -27.18 37.99
C MET A 1 -35.95 -26.95 38.67
N GLY A 2 -36.51 -27.98 39.29
CA GLY A 2 -37.86 -27.95 39.84
C GLY A 2 -38.32 -29.35 40.22
N PHE A 3 -37.54 -30.05 41.04
CA PHE A 3 -37.96 -31.31 41.62
C PHE A 3 -37.72 -31.30 43.13
N CYS A 4 -38.84 -31.43 43.85
CA CYS A 4 -39.03 -31.69 45.27
C CYS A 4 -38.40 -30.72 46.30
N LYS A 5 -39.23 -29.76 46.74
CA LYS A 5 -39.16 -29.14 48.07
C LYS A 5 -39.13 -30.23 49.15
N ASN A 6 -37.97 -30.43 49.76
CA ASN A 6 -37.67 -31.54 50.67
C ASN A 6 -38.18 -31.28 52.11
N ARG A 7 -39.49 -31.00 52.27
CA ARG A 7 -40.12 -30.87 53.60
C ARG A 7 -40.31 -32.22 54.31
N ALA A 8 -40.14 -33.34 53.62
CA ALA A 8 -40.33 -34.68 54.17
C ALA A 8 -39.11 -35.16 54.99
N PHE A 9 -37.87 -34.79 54.62
CA PHE A 9 -36.66 -35.32 55.26
C PHE A 9 -36.44 -34.80 56.69
N SER A 10 -36.81 -33.54 56.95
CA SER A 10 -36.77 -32.95 58.31
C SER A 10 -37.78 -33.60 59.27
N ALA A 11 -38.88 -34.17 58.77
CA ALA A 11 -39.88 -34.85 59.59
C ALA A 11 -39.44 -36.28 59.99
N VAL A 12 -38.62 -36.95 59.16
CA VAL A 12 -38.15 -38.32 59.42
C VAL A 12 -37.05 -38.35 60.49
N ILE A 13 -36.16 -37.33 60.52
CA ILE A 13 -35.10 -37.24 61.54
C ILE A 13 -35.65 -36.81 62.91
N PHE A 14 -36.68 -35.96 62.96
CA PHE A 14 -37.31 -35.55 64.24
C PHE A 14 -38.16 -36.65 64.88
N LEU A 15 -38.67 -37.61 64.10
CA LEU A 15 -39.46 -38.72 64.65
C LEU A 15 -38.59 -39.76 65.38
N PHE A 16 -37.30 -39.88 65.03
CA PHE A 16 -36.40 -40.89 65.60
C PHE A 16 -35.76 -40.49 66.95
N LEU A 17 -35.89 -39.22 67.37
CA LEU A 17 -35.54 -38.80 68.73
C LEU A 17 -36.60 -39.20 69.79
N ALA A 18 -37.74 -39.76 69.38
CA ALA A 18 -38.91 -39.94 70.25
C ALA A 18 -39.59 -41.32 70.23
N VAL A 19 -38.93 -42.39 69.77
CA VAL A 19 -39.54 -43.75 69.82
C VAL A 19 -38.55 -44.78 70.36
N PHE A 20 -38.40 -44.81 71.67
CA PHE A 20 -38.29 -46.07 72.42
C PHE A 20 -39.45 -46.06 73.43
N PRO A 21 -40.57 -46.76 73.16
CA PRO A 21 -41.59 -46.94 74.17
C PRO A 21 -40.99 -47.76 75.31
N ALA A 22 -41.24 -47.28 76.53
CA ALA A 22 -41.02 -48.01 77.76
C ALA A 22 -41.61 -49.42 77.66
N PHE A 23 -40.83 -50.39 78.13
CA PHE A 23 -41.23 -51.78 78.36
C PHE A 23 -42.53 -51.81 79.19
N SER A 24 -43.68 -52.03 78.56
CA SER A 24 -44.94 -52.35 79.23
C SER A 24 -45.45 -53.69 78.72
N GLN A 25 -45.68 -54.59 79.68
CA GLN A 25 -46.18 -55.96 79.51
C GLN A 25 -47.55 -55.97 78.83
N GLU A 26 -47.70 -56.79 77.79
CA GLU A 26 -48.93 -57.55 77.57
C GLU A 26 -48.56 -58.98 77.17
N THR A 27 -49.10 -59.92 77.94
CA THR A 27 -49.00 -61.36 77.76
C THR A 27 -50.05 -61.81 76.76
N GLU A 28 -49.63 -62.41 75.64
CA GLU A 28 -50.46 -63.36 74.91
C GLU A 28 -49.72 -64.68 74.73
N VAL A 29 -50.44 -65.74 75.10
CA VAL A 29 -50.02 -67.14 75.12
C VAL A 29 -50.13 -67.70 73.72
N VAL A 30 -49.00 -68.17 73.15
CA VAL A 30 -48.98 -69.07 72.00
C VAL A 30 -48.10 -70.28 72.31
N SER A 31 -48.63 -71.44 71.94
CA SER A 31 -48.21 -72.79 72.30
C SER A 31 -46.97 -73.30 71.57
N SER A 32 -46.14 -73.99 72.36
CA SER A 32 -45.25 -75.14 72.06
C SER A 32 -44.71 -75.34 70.62
N GLY A 33 -43.46 -74.93 70.44
CA GLY A 33 -42.49 -75.54 69.52
C GLY A 33 -41.09 -75.36 70.10
N LYS A 34 -40.49 -76.45 70.62
CA LYS A 34 -39.15 -76.44 71.23
C LYS A 34 -38.08 -76.19 70.16
N THR A 35 -37.40 -75.05 70.27
CA THR A 35 -36.00 -74.91 69.84
C THR A 35 -35.26 -74.36 71.05
N GLU A 36 -34.39 -75.15 71.67
CA GLU A 36 -33.45 -74.64 72.67
C GLU A 36 -32.53 -73.63 71.95
N GLN A 37 -32.82 -72.33 72.10
CA GLN A 37 -31.90 -71.29 71.66
C GLN A 37 -30.64 -71.41 72.52
N THR A 38 -29.56 -71.94 71.93
CA THR A 38 -28.24 -72.00 72.55
C THR A 38 -27.71 -70.57 72.64
N VAL A 39 -27.79 -69.97 73.83
CA VAL A 39 -27.33 -68.60 74.03
C VAL A 39 -25.80 -68.55 74.04
N MET A 40 -25.23 -67.66 73.24
CA MET A 40 -23.77 -67.50 73.11
C MET A 40 -23.13 -67.03 74.43
N SER A 41 -21.91 -67.47 74.71
CA SER A 41 -21.14 -66.97 75.86
C SER A 41 -20.73 -65.50 75.66
N LEU A 42 -20.48 -64.77 76.75
CA LEU A 42 -20.04 -63.36 76.68
C LEU A 42 -18.78 -63.16 75.83
N SER A 43 -17.87 -64.14 75.76
CA SER A 43 -16.68 -64.07 74.90
C SER A 43 -17.04 -64.16 73.41
N GLN A 44 -17.98 -65.03 73.04
CA GLN A 44 -18.45 -65.15 71.67
C GLN A 44 -19.27 -63.92 71.24
N ILE A 45 -19.95 -63.27 72.18
CA ILE A 45 -20.60 -61.98 71.96
C ILE A 45 -19.55 -60.87 71.77
N ASP A 46 -18.44 -60.90 72.51
CA ASP A 46 -17.33 -59.95 72.30
C ASP A 46 -16.73 -60.08 70.89
N ASP A 47 -16.61 -61.30 70.35
CA ASP A 47 -16.18 -61.52 68.96
C ASP A 47 -17.16 -60.91 67.93
N LEU A 48 -18.47 -60.94 68.20
CA LEU A 48 -19.47 -60.30 67.36
C LEU A 48 -19.36 -58.77 67.41
N ILE A 49 -19.07 -58.21 68.59
CA ILE A 49 -18.83 -56.77 68.76
C ILE A 49 -17.57 -56.34 68.00
N GLU A 50 -16.48 -57.12 68.06
CA GLU A 50 -15.24 -56.83 67.34
C GLU A 50 -15.41 -56.90 65.82
N LYS A 51 -16.22 -57.86 65.33
CA LYS A 51 -16.62 -57.98 63.92
C LYS A 51 -17.67 -56.96 63.48
N LYS A 52 -18.11 -56.07 64.38
CA LYS A 52 -19.16 -55.08 64.12
C LYS A 52 -20.53 -55.69 63.76
N GLU A 53 -20.82 -56.93 64.13
CA GLU A 53 -22.14 -57.55 64.00
C GLU A 53 -23.05 -57.14 65.18
N TYR A 54 -23.22 -55.82 65.36
CA TYR A 54 -23.84 -55.27 66.57
C TYR A 54 -25.30 -55.69 66.78
N SER A 55 -26.09 -55.78 65.70
CA SER A 55 -27.48 -56.23 65.77
C SER A 55 -27.62 -57.65 66.34
N LYS A 56 -26.76 -58.56 65.87
CA LYS A 56 -26.70 -59.95 66.37
C LYS A 56 -26.13 -60.02 67.79
N ALA A 57 -25.14 -59.18 68.11
CA ALA A 57 -24.60 -59.09 69.46
C ALA A 57 -25.66 -58.61 70.48
N LEU A 58 -26.50 -57.64 70.11
CA LEU A 58 -27.61 -57.15 70.96
C LEU A 58 -28.72 -58.19 71.15
N GLU A 59 -29.08 -58.93 70.09
CA GLU A 59 -30.03 -60.04 70.17
C GLU A 59 -29.54 -61.11 71.16
N GLN A 60 -28.27 -61.51 71.03
CA GLN A 60 -27.66 -62.51 71.90
C GLN A 60 -27.47 -61.99 73.34
N LEU A 61 -27.14 -60.72 73.54
CA LEU A 61 -27.07 -60.09 74.87
C LEU A 61 -28.44 -60.05 75.56
N SER A 62 -29.52 -59.80 74.82
CA SER A 62 -30.90 -59.80 75.35
C SER A 62 -31.32 -61.19 75.81
N LEU A 63 -31.03 -62.22 75.00
CA LEU A 63 -31.23 -63.62 75.38
C LEU A 63 -30.35 -64.01 76.58
N TYR A 64 -29.09 -63.56 76.63
CA TYR A 64 -28.16 -63.80 77.73
C TYR A 64 -28.62 -63.19 79.06
N ILE A 65 -29.13 -61.95 79.04
CA ILE A 65 -29.68 -61.29 80.23
C ILE A 65 -30.93 -62.02 80.76
N LYS A 66 -31.76 -62.56 79.86
CA LYS A 66 -32.98 -63.29 80.24
C LYS A 66 -32.67 -64.62 80.93
N ILE A 67 -31.54 -65.27 80.61
CA ILE A 67 -31.11 -66.54 81.19
C ILE A 67 -30.17 -66.35 82.39
N HIS A 68 -29.36 -65.28 82.41
CA HIS A 68 -28.39 -64.96 83.47
C HIS A 68 -28.59 -63.55 84.06
N PRO A 69 -29.67 -63.31 84.84
CA PRO A 69 -29.96 -62.00 85.43
C PRO A 69 -28.85 -61.48 86.36
N GLU A 70 -28.10 -62.37 87.01
CA GLU A 70 -26.98 -62.03 87.89
C GLU A 70 -25.77 -61.43 87.17
N GLN A 71 -25.68 -61.61 85.85
CA GLN A 71 -24.62 -61.04 85.00
C GLN A 71 -25.09 -59.82 84.21
N PHE A 72 -26.20 -59.22 84.64
CA PHE A 72 -26.77 -58.02 84.04
C PHE A 72 -25.73 -56.93 83.84
N ASP A 73 -24.96 -56.58 84.87
CA ASP A 73 -23.94 -55.51 84.79
C ASP A 73 -22.87 -55.76 83.71
N LYS A 74 -22.47 -57.02 83.50
CA LYS A 74 -21.46 -57.38 82.49
C LYS A 74 -22.02 -57.31 81.08
N SER A 75 -23.30 -57.64 80.93
CA SER A 75 -24.03 -57.52 79.66
C SER A 75 -24.34 -56.05 79.36
N GLN A 76 -24.72 -55.27 80.38
CA GLN A 76 -24.96 -53.83 80.30
C GLN A 76 -23.70 -53.08 79.85
N LYS A 77 -22.51 -53.41 80.34
CA LYS A 77 -21.25 -52.82 79.85
C LYS A 77 -21.00 -53.08 78.36
N ARG A 78 -21.39 -54.24 77.84
CA ARG A 78 -21.26 -54.60 76.41
C ARG A 78 -22.32 -53.92 75.56
N ILE A 79 -23.56 -53.84 76.06
CA ILE A 79 -24.62 -53.02 75.47
C ILE A 79 -24.15 -51.56 75.40
N SER A 80 -23.60 -50.99 76.47
CA SER A 80 -23.03 -49.64 76.47
C SER A 80 -21.89 -49.47 75.45
N ARG A 81 -21.02 -50.48 75.26
CA ARG A 81 -19.99 -50.43 74.20
C ARG A 81 -20.58 -50.41 72.80
N ILE A 82 -21.60 -51.22 72.54
CA ILE A 82 -22.34 -51.23 71.26
C ILE A 82 -23.07 -49.90 71.05
N LEU A 83 -23.74 -49.39 72.08
CA LEU A 83 -24.44 -48.10 72.04
C LEU A 83 -23.46 -46.95 71.77
N ASN A 84 -22.30 -46.91 72.44
CA ASN A 84 -21.26 -45.91 72.17
C ASN A 84 -20.71 -46.02 70.73
N ALA A 85 -20.58 -47.24 70.18
CA ALA A 85 -20.17 -47.43 68.79
C ALA A 85 -21.25 -46.92 67.80
N ARG A 86 -22.53 -47.10 68.13
CA ARG A 86 -23.68 -46.55 67.39
C ARG A 86 -23.89 -45.05 67.59
N ASP A 87 -23.45 -44.48 68.71
CA ASP A 87 -23.42 -43.02 68.90
C ASP A 87 -22.48 -42.35 67.89
N GLY A 88 -21.42 -43.05 67.48
CA GLY A 88 -20.56 -42.66 66.35
C GLY A 88 -21.34 -42.59 65.03
N PHE A 89 -22.22 -43.56 64.76
CA PHE A 89 -23.12 -43.53 63.60
C PHE A 89 -24.07 -42.32 63.65
N ASN A 90 -24.72 -42.09 64.80
CA ASN A 90 -25.64 -40.96 64.98
C ASN A 90 -24.94 -39.60 64.81
N THR A 91 -23.69 -39.50 65.26
CA THR A 91 -22.86 -38.30 65.10
C THR A 91 -22.57 -38.03 63.62
N LEU A 92 -22.13 -39.03 62.87
CA LEU A 92 -21.89 -38.94 61.43
C LEU A 92 -23.18 -38.68 60.64
N ALA A 93 -24.30 -39.30 61.00
CA ALA A 93 -25.59 -39.05 60.36
C ALA A 93 -26.08 -37.61 60.60
N LYS A 94 -25.84 -37.05 61.79
CA LYS A 94 -26.12 -35.64 62.09
C LYS A 94 -25.21 -34.69 61.31
N GLU A 95 -23.93 -35.04 61.18
CA GLU A 95 -22.98 -34.29 60.35
C GLU A 95 -23.42 -34.28 58.87
N LEU A 96 -23.80 -35.44 58.33
CA LEU A 96 -24.32 -35.58 56.98
C LEU A 96 -25.56 -34.69 56.74
N SER A 97 -26.52 -34.72 57.68
CA SER A 97 -27.71 -33.86 57.63
C SER A 97 -27.34 -32.37 57.64
N GLY A 98 -26.40 -31.96 58.49
CA GLY A 98 -25.89 -30.59 58.51
C GLY A 98 -25.25 -30.16 57.19
N LYS A 99 -24.44 -31.04 56.57
CA LYS A 99 -23.83 -30.79 55.25
C LYS A 99 -24.87 -30.77 54.12
N MET A 100 -25.92 -31.60 54.19
CA MET A 100 -27.04 -31.55 53.25
C MET A 100 -27.77 -30.20 53.31
N GLN A 101 -28.05 -29.68 54.51
CA GLN A 101 -28.64 -28.35 54.70
C GLN A 101 -27.72 -27.21 54.23
N GLN A 102 -26.41 -27.35 54.44
CA GLN A 102 -25.44 -26.37 53.95
C GLN A 102 -25.49 -26.24 52.43
N SER A 103 -25.74 -27.33 51.69
CA SER A 103 -25.84 -27.29 50.23
C SER A 103 -27.08 -26.59 49.70
N GLU A 104 -28.19 -26.61 50.42
CA GLU A 104 -29.40 -25.86 50.03
C GLU A 104 -29.19 -24.34 50.06
N ASN A 105 -28.16 -23.88 50.78
CA ASN A 105 -27.85 -22.46 50.97
C ASN A 105 -26.59 -22.01 50.20
N LEU A 106 -26.04 -22.88 49.34
CA LEU A 106 -24.90 -22.52 48.48
C LEU A 106 -25.37 -21.64 47.32
N ASP A 107 -24.62 -20.57 47.06
CA ASP A 107 -24.78 -19.79 45.83
C ASP A 107 -24.31 -20.61 44.61
N GLU A 108 -25.01 -20.48 43.49
CA GLU A 108 -24.76 -21.22 42.23
C GLU A 108 -23.35 -20.97 41.67
N SER A 109 -22.69 -19.91 42.10
CA SER A 109 -21.35 -19.49 41.66
C SER A 109 -20.18 -20.30 42.27
N SER A 110 -20.41 -21.16 43.26
CA SER A 110 -19.34 -21.77 44.08
C SER A 110 -19.04 -23.25 43.75
N ALA A 111 -18.72 -23.55 42.49
CA ALA A 111 -18.52 -24.93 42.00
C ALA A 111 -17.50 -25.76 42.81
N ALA A 112 -16.38 -25.16 43.24
CA ALA A 112 -15.36 -25.85 44.05
C ALA A 112 -15.86 -26.21 45.45
N LEU A 113 -16.64 -25.31 46.07
CA LEU A 113 -17.22 -25.54 47.39
C LEU A 113 -18.35 -26.58 47.33
N ALA A 114 -19.13 -26.59 46.23
CA ALA A 114 -20.15 -27.60 45.98
C ALA A 114 -19.54 -29.01 45.81
N ASP A 115 -18.45 -29.14 45.05
CA ASP A 115 -17.71 -30.40 44.90
C ASP A 115 -17.10 -30.89 46.22
N GLU A 116 -16.46 -29.99 46.98
CA GLU A 116 -15.88 -30.33 48.28
C GLU A 116 -16.96 -30.83 49.24
N LEU A 117 -18.10 -30.13 49.29
CA LEU A 117 -19.20 -30.49 50.17
C LEU A 117 -19.84 -31.82 49.78
N ASP A 118 -20.05 -32.08 48.49
CA ASP A 118 -20.57 -33.37 48.02
C ASP A 118 -19.56 -34.51 48.21
N THR A 119 -18.26 -34.25 48.08
CA THR A 119 -17.19 -35.21 48.42
C THR A 119 -17.27 -35.58 49.89
N GLN A 120 -17.35 -34.60 50.79
CA GLN A 120 -17.48 -34.84 52.23
C GLN A 120 -18.76 -35.62 52.58
N LYS A 121 -19.89 -35.30 51.96
CA LYS A 121 -21.13 -36.08 52.15
C LYS A 121 -20.95 -37.52 51.70
N MET A 122 -20.31 -37.75 50.54
CA MET A 122 -20.05 -39.09 50.04
C MET A 122 -19.13 -39.90 50.93
N ASP A 123 -18.06 -39.28 51.43
CA ASP A 123 -17.14 -39.92 52.38
C ASP A 123 -17.85 -40.31 53.68
N ILE A 124 -18.74 -39.45 54.20
CA ILE A 124 -19.57 -39.76 55.36
C ILE A 124 -20.53 -40.92 55.05
N ILE A 125 -21.21 -40.91 53.91
CA ILE A 125 -22.12 -42.00 53.48
C ILE A 125 -21.37 -43.34 53.40
N VAL A 126 -20.21 -43.37 52.75
CA VAL A 126 -19.35 -44.58 52.66
C VAL A 126 -18.89 -45.05 54.04
N THR A 127 -18.59 -44.11 54.95
CA THR A 127 -18.19 -44.42 56.32
C THR A 127 -19.36 -44.99 57.13
N LEU A 128 -20.56 -44.43 56.98
CA LEU A 128 -21.79 -44.93 57.60
C LEU A 128 -22.11 -46.36 57.14
N GLU A 129 -21.97 -46.66 55.85
CA GLU A 129 -22.18 -48.01 55.31
C GLU A 129 -21.18 -49.05 55.82
N LYS A 130 -19.95 -48.63 56.16
CA LYS A 130 -18.88 -49.50 56.70
C LYS A 130 -18.88 -49.57 58.24
N SER A 131 -19.80 -48.87 58.90
CA SER A 131 -19.80 -48.72 60.36
C SER A 131 -20.29 -49.95 61.12
N GLU A 132 -21.22 -50.73 60.54
CA GLU A 132 -21.81 -51.95 61.10
C GLU A 132 -21.87 -53.04 60.01
N GLN A 133 -21.54 -54.29 60.37
CA GLN A 133 -21.67 -55.44 59.48
C GLN A 133 -23.08 -56.04 59.66
N ASN A 134 -23.80 -56.21 58.55
CA ASN A 134 -25.23 -56.61 58.54
C ASN A 134 -26.13 -55.69 59.38
N PRO A 135 -26.19 -54.38 59.06
CA PRO A 135 -27.02 -53.42 59.80
C PRO A 135 -28.52 -53.72 59.66
N PRO A 136 -29.36 -53.20 60.57
CA PRO A 136 -30.81 -53.26 60.46
C PRO A 136 -31.32 -52.67 59.13
N PRO A 137 -32.44 -53.17 58.58
CA PRO A 137 -33.02 -52.67 57.33
C PRO A 137 -33.23 -51.15 57.30
N GLU A 138 -33.53 -50.54 58.44
CA GLU A 138 -33.74 -49.08 58.57
C GLU A 138 -32.46 -48.28 58.35
N ILE A 139 -31.32 -48.79 58.85
CA ILE A 139 -30.00 -48.15 58.66
C ILE A 139 -29.55 -48.29 57.21
N VAL A 140 -29.78 -49.45 56.60
CA VAL A 140 -29.52 -49.68 55.17
C VAL A 140 -30.36 -48.73 54.31
N ALA A 141 -31.65 -48.60 54.62
CA ALA A 141 -32.55 -47.71 53.89
C ALA A 141 -32.08 -46.24 53.98
N LEU A 142 -31.71 -45.78 55.19
CA LEU A 142 -31.21 -44.43 55.42
C LEU A 142 -29.94 -44.12 54.61
N THR A 143 -28.94 -45.00 54.65
CA THR A 143 -27.68 -44.78 53.90
C THR A 143 -27.90 -44.84 52.40
N ASN A 144 -28.80 -45.71 51.93
CA ASN A 144 -29.17 -45.79 50.52
C ASN A 144 -29.90 -44.51 50.05
N ASP A 145 -30.89 -44.01 50.80
CA ASP A 145 -31.58 -42.76 50.47
C ASP A 145 -30.64 -41.54 50.49
N ALA A 146 -29.72 -41.50 51.46
CA ALA A 146 -28.71 -40.46 51.53
C ALA A 146 -27.75 -40.51 50.34
N ARG A 147 -27.24 -41.71 50.00
CA ARG A 147 -26.43 -41.94 48.80
C ARG A 147 -27.17 -41.48 47.55
N ARG A 148 -28.42 -41.91 47.38
CA ARG A 148 -29.29 -41.56 46.26
C ARG A 148 -29.33 -40.06 46.01
N THR A 149 -29.52 -39.31 47.09
CA THR A 149 -29.68 -37.86 47.07
C THR A 149 -28.37 -37.15 46.68
N VAL A 150 -27.24 -37.63 47.17
CA VAL A 150 -25.92 -36.96 46.99
C VAL A 150 -25.22 -37.39 45.70
N ARG A 151 -25.47 -38.61 45.22
CA ARG A 151 -24.72 -39.22 44.12
C ARG A 151 -24.78 -38.44 42.83
N LEU A 152 -25.97 -37.97 42.49
CA LEU A 152 -26.17 -37.22 41.27
C LEU A 152 -25.44 -35.87 41.29
N SER A 153 -25.60 -35.13 42.40
CA SER A 153 -24.96 -33.82 42.54
C SER A 153 -23.45 -33.95 42.61
N TYR A 154 -22.92 -34.99 43.29
CA TYR A 154 -21.49 -35.27 43.35
C TYR A 154 -20.86 -35.36 41.95
N TYR A 155 -21.39 -36.22 41.07
CA TYR A 155 -20.79 -36.39 39.74
C TYR A 155 -20.96 -35.17 38.84
N ILE A 156 -22.10 -34.48 38.90
CA ILE A 156 -22.34 -33.25 38.14
C ILE A 156 -21.37 -32.15 38.61
N ASN A 157 -21.26 -31.92 39.91
CA ASN A 157 -20.40 -30.89 40.49
C ASN A 157 -18.93 -31.20 40.23
N ARG A 158 -18.51 -32.46 40.37
CA ARG A 158 -17.14 -32.89 40.07
C ARG A 158 -16.79 -32.70 38.60
N SER A 159 -17.69 -33.08 37.69
CA SER A 159 -17.50 -32.87 36.26
C SER A 159 -17.39 -31.38 35.92
N ASN A 160 -18.28 -30.55 36.46
CA ASN A 160 -18.25 -29.10 36.24
C ASN A 160 -16.98 -28.44 36.83
N LEU A 161 -16.49 -28.93 37.97
CA LEU A 161 -15.22 -28.47 38.55
C LEU A 161 -14.04 -28.82 37.62
N ILE A 162 -13.97 -30.05 37.11
CA ILE A 162 -12.93 -30.45 36.16
C ILE A 162 -12.97 -29.56 34.91
N ILE A 163 -14.18 -29.33 34.37
CA ILE A 163 -14.37 -28.49 33.18
C ILE A 163 -13.92 -27.04 33.45
N SER A 164 -14.40 -26.42 34.53
CA SER A 164 -14.05 -25.04 34.88
C SER A 164 -12.56 -24.86 35.17
N GLN A 165 -11.90 -25.84 35.82
CA GLN A 165 -10.46 -25.81 36.05
C GLN A 165 -9.66 -25.88 34.74
N GLY A 166 -10.05 -26.75 33.80
CA GLY A 166 -9.40 -26.83 32.49
C GLY A 166 -9.56 -25.54 31.67
N VAL A 167 -10.77 -24.97 31.64
CA VAL A 167 -11.03 -23.67 31.00
C VAL A 167 -10.21 -22.55 31.65
N ALA A 168 -10.12 -22.52 32.99
CA ALA A 168 -9.32 -21.52 33.69
C ALA A 168 -7.82 -21.59 33.34
N MET A 169 -7.29 -22.80 33.10
CA MET A 169 -5.91 -22.97 32.62
C MET A 169 -5.72 -22.34 31.24
N ILE A 170 -6.67 -22.55 30.32
CA ILE A 170 -6.65 -21.97 28.96
C ILE A 170 -6.73 -20.44 29.03
N ASN A 171 -7.67 -19.90 29.82
CA ASN A 171 -7.85 -18.45 29.96
C ASN A 171 -6.65 -17.76 30.64
N GLY A 172 -5.87 -18.49 31.44
CA GLY A 172 -4.63 -18.01 32.06
C GLY A 172 -3.39 -18.15 31.17
N ALA A 173 -3.51 -18.73 29.97
CA ALA A 173 -2.37 -19.02 29.11
C ALA A 173 -1.72 -17.74 28.54
N ARG A 174 -0.39 -17.77 28.41
CA ARG A 174 0.39 -16.71 27.77
C ARG A 174 0.80 -17.10 26.35
N ASP A 175 1.15 -16.11 25.53
CA ASP A 175 1.48 -16.29 24.11
C ASP A 175 2.72 -17.19 23.87
N ASN A 176 3.59 -17.32 24.86
CA ASN A 176 4.84 -18.07 24.82
C ASN A 176 4.76 -19.45 25.50
N GLU A 177 3.58 -19.91 25.88
CA GLU A 177 3.41 -21.13 26.68
C GLU A 177 2.39 -22.09 26.05
N ALA A 178 2.79 -23.35 25.87
CA ALA A 178 1.90 -24.44 25.44
C ALA A 178 1.38 -25.29 26.61
N ASP A 179 2.11 -25.28 27.74
CA ASP A 179 1.81 -26.08 28.92
C ASP A 179 0.36 -25.92 29.40
N PRO A 180 -0.23 -24.71 29.52
CA PRO A 180 -1.61 -24.54 30.00
C PRO A 180 -2.65 -25.31 29.18
N TYR A 181 -2.48 -25.39 27.86
CA TYR A 181 -3.39 -26.14 26.98
C TYR A 181 -3.23 -27.66 27.14
N SER A 182 -1.98 -28.13 27.25
CA SER A 182 -1.73 -29.56 27.51
C SER A 182 -2.20 -29.99 28.89
N ASN A 183 -2.04 -29.13 29.90
CA ASN A 183 -2.52 -29.35 31.26
C ASN A 183 -4.05 -29.34 31.32
N ALA A 184 -4.71 -28.46 30.56
CA ALA A 184 -6.16 -28.46 30.41
C ALA A 184 -6.67 -29.76 29.76
N ALA A 185 -6.02 -30.22 28.69
CA ALA A 185 -6.36 -31.50 28.06
C ALA A 185 -6.20 -32.69 29.02
N GLU A 186 -5.10 -32.76 29.78
CA GLU A 186 -4.93 -33.78 30.83
C GLU A 186 -5.96 -33.64 31.97
N LYS A 187 -6.33 -32.41 32.32
CA LYS A 187 -7.38 -32.17 33.32
C LYS A 187 -8.73 -32.69 32.85
N PHE A 188 -9.11 -32.41 31.61
CA PHE A 188 -10.36 -32.91 31.03
C PHE A 188 -10.38 -34.44 30.95
N LYS A 189 -9.24 -35.12 30.77
CA LYS A 189 -9.17 -36.59 30.79
C LYS A 189 -9.58 -37.19 32.13
N GLU A 190 -9.43 -36.49 33.26
CA GLU A 190 -9.91 -36.97 34.56
C GLU A 190 -11.41 -37.32 34.51
N ALA A 191 -12.19 -36.57 33.72
CA ALA A 191 -13.63 -36.80 33.56
C ALA A 191 -13.98 -38.12 32.85
N LEU A 192 -13.07 -38.70 32.06
CA LEU A 192 -13.27 -40.00 31.41
C LEU A 192 -13.38 -41.15 32.41
N SER A 193 -12.87 -40.97 33.62
CA SER A 193 -12.82 -42.02 34.64
C SER A 193 -13.88 -41.89 35.75
N LEU A 194 -14.59 -40.75 35.82
CA LEU A 194 -15.40 -40.33 36.97
C LEU A 194 -16.38 -41.40 37.50
N LYS A 195 -17.02 -42.15 36.61
CA LYS A 195 -18.10 -43.09 36.98
C LYS A 195 -17.84 -44.52 36.45
N THR A 196 -16.62 -44.82 36.03
CA THR A 196 -16.29 -46.11 35.39
C THR A 196 -16.48 -47.34 36.30
N ASN A 197 -16.42 -47.15 37.62
CA ASN A 197 -16.58 -48.22 38.61
C ASN A 197 -17.94 -48.16 39.35
N ASP A 198 -18.85 -47.28 38.92
CA ASP A 198 -20.14 -47.06 39.58
C ASP A 198 -21.27 -47.17 38.54
N SER A 199 -22.30 -47.97 38.81
CA SER A 199 -23.33 -48.28 37.81
C SER A 199 -24.28 -47.11 37.61
N ASP A 200 -24.50 -46.63 36.38
CA ASP A 200 -25.56 -45.65 36.09
C ASP A 200 -26.91 -46.10 36.69
N VAL A 201 -27.73 -45.16 37.16
CA VAL A 201 -29.00 -45.45 37.83
C VAL A 201 -30.11 -44.52 37.38
N VAL A 202 -31.33 -45.06 37.37
CA VAL A 202 -32.58 -44.31 37.15
C VAL A 202 -33.47 -44.46 38.38
N PHE A 203 -34.29 -43.46 38.65
CA PHE A 203 -35.22 -43.44 39.78
C PHE A 203 -36.66 -43.66 39.33
N GLU A 204 -37.29 -44.69 39.87
CA GLU A 204 -38.74 -44.91 39.78
C GLU A 204 -39.38 -44.73 41.15
N GLY A 205 -39.87 -43.52 41.43
CA GLY A 205 -40.31 -43.15 42.77
C GLY A 205 -39.15 -43.16 43.76
N GLU A 206 -39.23 -43.99 44.80
CA GLU A 206 -38.18 -44.16 45.81
C GLU A 206 -37.15 -45.27 45.44
N LYS A 207 -37.37 -46.00 44.34
CA LYS A 207 -36.50 -47.13 43.94
C LYS A 207 -35.37 -46.68 43.02
N GLU A 208 -34.14 -47.00 43.41
CA GLU A 208 -32.94 -46.91 42.57
C GLU A 208 -32.84 -48.17 41.69
N ILE A 209 -32.82 -47.98 40.38
CA ILE A 209 -32.73 -49.05 39.39
C ILE A 209 -31.40 -48.91 38.66
N PRO A 210 -30.44 -49.84 38.86
CA PRO A 210 -29.22 -49.89 38.07
C PRO A 210 -29.54 -50.03 36.58
N VAL A 211 -28.98 -49.13 35.78
CA VAL A 211 -29.00 -49.22 34.33
C VAL A 211 -28.03 -50.30 33.89
N VAL A 212 -28.57 -51.32 33.24
CA VAL A 212 -27.77 -52.36 32.61
C VAL A 212 -27.66 -52.05 31.12
N TYR A 213 -26.49 -51.56 30.72
CA TYR A 213 -26.19 -51.38 29.32
C TYR A 213 -25.98 -52.71 28.60
N PRO A 214 -26.39 -52.85 27.33
CA PRO A 214 -25.99 -54.00 26.52
C PRO A 214 -24.46 -54.12 26.50
N GLU A 215 -23.93 -55.34 26.65
CA GLU A 215 -22.47 -55.59 26.66
C GLU A 215 -21.78 -54.99 25.43
N SER A 216 -22.43 -55.04 24.26
CA SER A 216 -21.94 -54.45 23.03
C SER A 216 -21.77 -52.93 23.13
N LEU A 217 -22.71 -52.22 23.77
CA LEU A 217 -22.66 -50.76 23.95
C LEU A 217 -21.51 -50.38 24.88
N ASN A 218 -21.38 -51.06 26.02
CA ASN A 218 -20.32 -50.80 26.98
C ASN A 218 -18.93 -51.09 26.37
N ALA A 219 -18.79 -52.20 25.63
CA ALA A 219 -17.55 -52.53 24.93
C ALA A 219 -17.16 -51.47 23.88
N GLU A 220 -18.13 -50.93 23.13
CA GLU A 220 -17.93 -49.85 22.18
C GLU A 220 -17.49 -48.56 22.87
N VAL A 221 -18.19 -48.11 23.91
CA VAL A 221 -17.81 -46.89 24.66
C VAL A 221 -16.39 -47.00 25.22
N GLN A 222 -16.07 -48.12 25.88
CA GLN A 222 -14.74 -48.35 26.44
C GLN A 222 -13.65 -48.43 25.36
N ARG A 223 -13.97 -48.92 24.16
CA ARG A 223 -13.06 -48.90 23.02
C ARG A 223 -12.74 -47.47 22.60
N HIS A 224 -13.76 -46.61 22.45
CA HIS A 224 -13.56 -45.21 22.04
C HIS A 224 -12.82 -44.40 23.11
N ILE A 225 -13.11 -44.59 24.41
CA ILE A 225 -12.36 -43.97 25.50
C ILE A 225 -10.86 -44.34 25.44
N ARG A 226 -10.53 -45.63 25.22
CA ARG A 226 -9.13 -46.07 25.06
C ARG A 226 -8.44 -45.49 23.83
N LEU A 227 -9.17 -45.26 22.74
CA LEU A 227 -8.63 -44.61 21.54
C LEU A 227 -8.32 -43.14 21.81
N VAL A 228 -9.23 -42.42 22.48
CA VAL A 228 -9.01 -41.03 22.92
C VAL A 228 -7.79 -40.93 23.82
N ASP A 229 -7.65 -41.81 24.81
CA ASP A 229 -6.48 -41.80 25.70
C ASP A 229 -5.19 -42.03 24.92
N ARG A 230 -5.16 -43.05 24.03
CA ARG A 230 -4.02 -43.35 23.17
C ARG A 230 -3.61 -42.16 22.30
N TYR A 231 -4.56 -41.52 21.62
CA TYR A 231 -4.25 -40.37 20.77
C TYR A 231 -3.81 -39.16 21.60
N SER A 232 -4.33 -38.99 22.82
CA SER A 232 -3.96 -37.90 23.72
C SER A 232 -2.51 -37.99 24.21
N GLN A 233 -1.89 -39.17 24.23
CA GLN A 233 -0.51 -39.36 24.74
C GLN A 233 0.55 -38.50 24.04
N SER A 234 0.36 -38.19 22.76
CA SER A 234 1.31 -37.37 21.99
C SER A 234 1.02 -35.87 22.04
N LEU A 235 -0.11 -35.43 22.60
CA LEU A 235 -0.57 -34.04 22.51
C LEU A 235 0.43 -33.06 23.11
N LYS A 236 0.96 -33.34 24.32
CA LYS A 236 1.92 -32.45 24.96
C LYS A 236 3.14 -32.18 24.07
N LEU A 237 3.77 -33.24 23.55
CA LEU A 237 4.94 -33.13 22.69
C LEU A 237 4.62 -32.39 21.38
N GLN A 238 3.44 -32.62 20.80
CA GLN A 238 3.01 -31.97 19.56
C GLN A 238 2.71 -30.47 19.77
N LEU A 239 2.06 -30.11 20.90
CA LEU A 239 1.82 -28.71 21.28
C LEU A 239 3.14 -27.97 21.52
N ASP A 240 4.10 -28.59 22.22
CA ASP A 240 5.44 -28.00 22.45
C ASP A 240 6.21 -27.79 21.13
N ALA A 241 6.13 -28.75 20.21
CA ALA A 241 6.76 -28.64 18.89
C ALA A 241 6.12 -27.52 18.06
N ALA A 242 4.79 -27.43 18.05
CA ALA A 242 4.05 -26.38 17.38
C ALA A 242 4.35 -24.99 17.97
N GLN A 243 4.47 -24.86 19.29
CA GLN A 243 4.85 -23.61 19.96
C GLN A 243 6.25 -23.15 19.53
N LYS A 244 7.24 -24.04 19.54
CA LYS A 244 8.61 -23.71 19.10
C LYS A 244 8.67 -23.26 17.64
N ALA A 245 7.89 -23.92 16.76
CA ALA A 245 7.77 -23.54 15.36
C ALA A 245 7.14 -22.14 15.21
N TYR A 246 6.05 -21.89 15.94
CA TYR A 246 5.40 -20.59 16.02
C TYR A 246 6.36 -19.49 16.49
N ASP A 247 7.07 -19.70 17.60
CA ASP A 247 8.00 -18.71 18.16
C ASP A 247 9.12 -18.35 17.17
N SER A 248 9.67 -19.38 16.50
CA SER A 248 10.73 -19.20 15.49
C SER A 248 10.22 -18.42 14.28
N TYR A 249 9.00 -18.72 13.82
CA TYR A 249 8.37 -18.02 12.70
C TYR A 249 8.06 -16.55 13.04
N VAL A 250 7.39 -16.30 14.17
CA VAL A 250 7.06 -14.93 14.62
C VAL A 250 8.34 -14.10 14.83
N MET A 251 9.37 -14.67 15.43
CA MET A 251 10.65 -13.98 15.63
C MET A 251 11.31 -13.63 14.29
N SER A 252 11.29 -14.53 13.31
CA SER A 252 11.86 -14.27 11.99
C SER A 252 11.12 -13.18 11.21
N LEU A 253 9.78 -13.09 11.34
CA LEU A 253 8.99 -11.99 10.77
C LEU A 253 9.34 -10.65 11.42
N ARG A 254 9.37 -10.59 12.75
CA ARG A 254 9.71 -9.36 13.51
C ARG A 254 11.13 -8.85 13.21
N ASN A 255 12.05 -9.75 12.87
CA ASN A 255 13.41 -9.41 12.46
C ASN A 255 13.54 -9.10 10.96
N PHE A 256 12.43 -9.05 10.21
CA PHE A 256 12.41 -8.86 8.76
C PHE A 256 13.32 -9.85 8.00
N ASN A 257 13.45 -11.09 8.52
CA ASN A 257 14.30 -12.11 7.92
C ASN A 257 13.46 -13.08 7.07
N ARG A 258 13.23 -12.68 5.81
CA ARG A 258 12.44 -13.38 4.82
C ARG A 258 12.84 -14.85 4.61
N ALA A 259 14.13 -15.13 4.49
CA ALA A 259 14.62 -16.48 4.23
C ALA A 259 14.32 -17.40 5.43
N SER A 260 14.57 -16.91 6.65
CA SER A 260 14.30 -17.67 7.86
C SER A 260 12.80 -17.82 8.11
N SER A 261 11.98 -16.81 7.80
CA SER A 261 10.53 -16.91 7.96
C SER A 261 9.90 -17.92 7.01
N ALA A 262 10.36 -17.97 5.76
CA ALA A 262 9.90 -18.99 4.81
C ALA A 262 10.25 -20.41 5.27
N GLN A 263 11.45 -20.62 5.81
CA GLN A 263 11.86 -21.92 6.36
C GLN A 263 11.06 -22.29 7.61
N ASN A 264 10.91 -21.35 8.55
CA ASN A 264 10.17 -21.58 9.80
C ASN A 264 8.68 -21.81 9.54
N LEU A 265 8.10 -21.21 8.49
CA LEU A 265 6.73 -21.48 8.10
C LEU A 265 6.53 -22.92 7.60
N THR A 266 7.52 -23.52 6.94
CA THR A 266 7.47 -24.96 6.61
C THR A 266 7.40 -25.79 7.89
N LEU A 267 8.20 -25.46 8.90
CA LEU A 267 8.16 -26.15 10.19
C LEU A 267 6.80 -25.95 10.91
N VAL A 268 6.23 -24.75 10.83
CA VAL A 268 4.86 -24.48 11.33
C VAL A 268 3.86 -25.40 10.62
N ASN A 269 3.87 -25.47 9.29
CA ASN A 269 2.95 -26.33 8.54
C ASN A 269 3.09 -27.81 8.95
N ASP A 270 4.32 -28.32 9.09
CA ASP A 270 4.56 -29.72 9.45
C ASP A 270 4.07 -30.04 10.87
N THR A 271 4.40 -29.18 11.84
CA THR A 271 4.01 -29.38 13.24
C THR A 271 2.51 -29.21 13.47
N PHE A 272 1.90 -28.21 12.83
CA PHE A 272 0.45 -28.00 12.88
C PHE A 272 -0.30 -29.11 12.13
N ALA A 273 0.21 -29.64 11.02
CA ALA A 273 -0.39 -30.81 10.36
C ALA A 273 -0.38 -32.06 11.25
N ALA A 274 0.71 -32.31 11.97
CA ALA A 274 0.80 -33.41 12.93
C ALA A 274 -0.21 -33.24 14.09
N LEU A 275 -0.31 -32.03 14.65
CA LEU A 275 -1.26 -31.70 15.71
C LEU A 275 -2.71 -31.83 15.23
N ALA A 276 -3.03 -31.30 14.04
CA ALA A 276 -4.36 -31.38 13.45
C ALA A 276 -4.80 -32.82 13.21
N ASN A 277 -3.90 -33.71 12.75
CA ASN A 277 -4.21 -35.13 12.59
C ASN A 277 -4.63 -35.75 13.92
N THR A 278 -3.83 -35.60 14.99
CA THR A 278 -4.17 -36.11 16.32
C THR A 278 -5.49 -35.53 16.83
N ARG A 279 -5.66 -34.21 16.75
CA ARG A 279 -6.88 -33.53 17.15
C ARG A 279 -8.10 -34.05 16.39
N ASN A 280 -8.01 -34.23 15.08
CA ASN A 280 -9.12 -34.73 14.25
C ASN A 280 -9.48 -36.18 14.59
N GLN A 281 -8.50 -37.04 14.92
CA GLN A 281 -8.79 -38.37 15.43
C GLN A 281 -9.60 -38.29 16.74
N ILE A 282 -9.12 -37.52 17.72
CA ILE A 282 -9.82 -37.32 19.00
C ILE A 282 -11.23 -36.76 18.80
N TYR A 283 -11.39 -35.79 17.90
CA TYR A 283 -12.68 -35.20 17.55
C TYR A 283 -13.66 -36.24 17.00
N ARG A 284 -13.23 -37.07 16.05
CA ARG A 284 -14.07 -38.14 15.48
C ARG A 284 -14.45 -39.18 16.52
N GLU A 285 -13.53 -39.60 17.39
CA GLU A 285 -13.85 -40.50 18.50
C GLU A 285 -14.87 -39.85 19.45
N GLY A 286 -14.75 -38.55 19.71
CA GLY A 286 -15.73 -37.77 20.47
C GLY A 286 -17.11 -37.72 19.82
N LEU A 287 -17.19 -37.63 18.49
CA LEU A 287 -18.46 -37.71 17.76
C LEU A 287 -19.09 -39.11 17.84
N GLU A 288 -18.29 -40.18 17.78
CA GLU A 288 -18.80 -41.55 17.99
C GLU A 288 -19.31 -41.72 19.43
N LEU A 289 -18.59 -41.20 20.43
CA LEU A 289 -19.09 -41.18 21.82
C LEU A 289 -20.43 -40.45 21.94
N LYS A 290 -20.62 -39.31 21.26
CA LYS A 290 -21.91 -38.61 21.25
C LYS A 290 -23.05 -39.45 20.67
N LYS A 291 -22.80 -40.22 19.60
CA LYS A 291 -23.81 -41.13 19.03
C LYS A 291 -24.15 -42.25 20.00
N LEU A 292 -23.14 -42.80 20.69
CA LEU A 292 -23.35 -43.83 21.71
C LEU A 292 -24.10 -43.29 22.92
N ASP A 293 -23.84 -42.05 23.33
CA ASP A 293 -24.57 -41.38 24.41
C ASP A 293 -26.05 -41.20 24.03
N GLN A 294 -26.34 -40.68 22.84
CA GLN A 294 -27.71 -40.58 22.32
C GLN A 294 -28.43 -41.93 22.33
N ARG A 295 -27.74 -43.01 21.93
CA ARG A 295 -28.27 -44.36 22.00
C ARG A 295 -28.53 -44.80 23.44
N ALA A 296 -27.61 -44.55 24.37
CA ALA A 296 -27.77 -44.87 25.78
C ALA A 296 -28.98 -44.16 26.41
N LEU A 297 -29.15 -42.86 26.13
CA LEU A 297 -30.28 -42.05 26.58
C LEU A 297 -31.60 -42.50 25.96
N SER A 298 -31.61 -42.95 24.70
CA SER A 298 -32.81 -43.50 24.08
C SER A 298 -33.26 -44.82 24.70
N LEU A 299 -32.32 -45.65 25.15
CA LEU A 299 -32.59 -46.91 25.83
C LEU A 299 -33.03 -46.69 27.28
N ASN A 300 -32.57 -45.61 27.91
CA ASN A 300 -32.85 -45.28 29.31
C ASN A 300 -33.15 -43.78 29.48
N PRO A 301 -34.35 -43.30 29.09
CA PRO A 301 -34.68 -41.87 29.10
C PRO A 301 -34.57 -41.19 30.47
N GLY A 302 -34.69 -41.96 31.56
CA GLY A 302 -34.58 -41.46 32.93
C GLY A 302 -33.17 -41.06 33.37
N LEU A 303 -32.14 -41.32 32.55
CA LEU A 303 -30.76 -40.91 32.85
C LEU A 303 -30.53 -39.42 32.67
N GLY A 304 -31.19 -38.77 31.70
CA GLY A 304 -30.86 -37.40 31.30
C GLY A 304 -29.35 -37.19 31.09
N ASP A 305 -28.81 -36.02 31.42
CA ASP A 305 -27.40 -35.67 31.20
C ASP A 305 -26.44 -36.27 32.27
N THR A 306 -26.81 -37.37 32.91
CA THR A 306 -26.13 -37.87 34.13
C THR A 306 -25.52 -39.27 33.96
N SER A 307 -25.51 -39.74 32.72
CA SER A 307 -24.82 -40.93 32.24
C SER A 307 -23.30 -40.74 32.29
N TYR A 308 -22.55 -41.82 32.58
CA TYR A 308 -21.09 -41.77 32.48
C TYR A 308 -20.60 -41.49 31.05
N ILE A 309 -21.40 -41.86 30.05
CA ILE A 309 -21.11 -41.64 28.63
C ILE A 309 -21.22 -40.14 28.32
N THR A 310 -22.20 -39.44 28.90
CA THR A 310 -22.35 -37.98 28.78
C THR A 310 -21.13 -37.25 29.34
N PHE A 311 -20.66 -37.62 30.53
CA PHE A 311 -19.43 -37.04 31.10
C PHE A 311 -18.20 -37.34 30.24
N SER A 312 -18.14 -38.53 29.63
CA SER A 312 -17.08 -38.88 28.68
C SER A 312 -17.14 -38.01 27.42
N CYS A 313 -18.34 -37.68 26.91
CA CYS A 313 -18.51 -36.74 25.81
C CYS A 313 -18.04 -35.32 26.17
N TRP A 314 -18.35 -34.85 27.39
CA TRP A 314 -17.90 -33.54 27.87
C TRP A 314 -16.39 -33.47 28.02
N ALA A 315 -15.75 -34.54 28.50
CA ALA A 315 -14.30 -34.65 28.59
C ALA A 315 -13.62 -34.45 27.22
N VAL A 316 -14.19 -35.00 26.15
CA VAL A 316 -13.57 -34.96 24.81
C VAL A 316 -13.95 -33.71 24.04
N THR A 317 -15.25 -33.43 23.93
CA THR A 317 -15.81 -32.43 23.00
C THR A 317 -16.38 -31.19 23.69
N GLY A 318 -16.30 -31.14 25.02
CA GLY A 318 -16.86 -30.04 25.81
C GLY A 318 -18.35 -30.16 26.09
N THR A 319 -18.85 -29.27 26.95
CA THR A 319 -20.26 -29.21 27.39
C THR A 319 -21.17 -28.51 26.39
N GLY A 320 -20.60 -27.81 25.40
CA GLY A 320 -21.33 -26.99 24.42
C GLY A 320 -21.72 -25.59 24.92
N VAL A 321 -21.57 -25.31 26.21
CA VAL A 321 -21.74 -23.96 26.80
C VAL A 321 -20.45 -23.17 26.68
N ASP A 322 -19.32 -23.82 26.97
CA ASP A 322 -17.99 -23.23 26.90
C ASP A 322 -17.21 -23.82 25.73
N ALA A 323 -16.74 -22.96 24.83
CA ALA A 323 -16.00 -23.37 23.64
C ALA A 323 -14.60 -23.89 23.96
N ASP A 324 -14.02 -23.50 25.09
CA ASP A 324 -12.71 -23.95 25.55
C ASP A 324 -12.75 -25.30 26.28
N SER A 325 -13.96 -25.82 26.53
CA SER A 325 -14.12 -27.06 27.29
C SER A 325 -13.80 -28.33 26.47
N GLY A 326 -13.27 -29.33 27.17
CA GLY A 326 -12.92 -30.62 26.61
C GLY A 326 -11.57 -30.64 25.89
N ILE A 327 -11.03 -31.84 25.65
CA ILE A 327 -9.71 -32.04 25.03
C ILE A 327 -9.63 -31.34 23.66
N VAL A 328 -10.68 -31.43 22.84
CA VAL A 328 -10.75 -30.75 21.54
C VAL A 328 -10.75 -29.24 21.72
N GLY A 329 -11.51 -28.71 22.68
CA GLY A 329 -11.54 -27.29 23.02
C GLY A 329 -10.15 -26.78 23.37
N ALA A 330 -9.41 -27.46 24.26
CA ALA A 330 -8.04 -27.07 24.62
C ALA A 330 -7.08 -26.97 23.42
N VAL A 331 -7.12 -27.95 22.51
CA VAL A 331 -6.26 -27.94 21.32
C VAL A 331 -6.70 -26.86 20.33
N ASP A 332 -8.01 -26.64 20.17
CA ASP A 332 -8.55 -25.59 19.31
C ASP A 332 -8.23 -24.20 19.86
N SER A 333 -8.22 -23.99 21.18
CA SER A 333 -7.81 -22.73 21.80
C SER A 333 -6.36 -22.42 21.47
N PHE A 334 -5.44 -23.39 21.64
CA PHE A 334 -4.05 -23.23 21.23
C PHE A 334 -3.93 -22.88 19.74
N TRP A 335 -4.62 -23.67 18.90
CA TRP A 335 -4.59 -23.50 17.45
C TRP A 335 -5.02 -22.09 17.02
N ASN A 336 -6.22 -21.68 17.44
CA ASN A 336 -6.83 -20.41 17.05
C ASN A 336 -5.97 -19.24 17.52
N THR A 337 -5.51 -19.25 18.78
CA THR A 337 -4.67 -18.17 19.32
C THR A 337 -3.38 -18.03 18.52
N ARG A 338 -2.70 -19.14 18.18
CA ARG A 338 -1.43 -19.08 17.45
C ARG A 338 -1.61 -18.71 15.98
N VAL A 339 -2.64 -19.23 15.31
CA VAL A 339 -2.91 -18.89 13.91
C VAL A 339 -3.30 -17.41 13.77
N GLU A 340 -4.19 -16.89 14.62
CA GLU A 340 -4.57 -15.47 14.57
C GLU A 340 -3.40 -14.54 14.94
N SER A 341 -2.57 -14.92 15.91
CA SER A 341 -1.35 -14.17 16.22
C SER A 341 -0.38 -14.13 15.02
N MET A 342 -0.13 -15.27 14.36
CA MET A 342 0.70 -15.30 13.16
C MET A 342 0.13 -14.42 12.04
N LYS A 343 -1.20 -14.45 11.82
CA LYS A 343 -1.87 -13.60 10.83
C LYS A 343 -1.67 -12.11 11.12
N GLN A 344 -1.80 -11.72 12.39
CA GLN A 344 -1.58 -10.35 12.84
C GLN A 344 -0.12 -9.93 12.65
N VAL A 345 0.85 -10.74 13.08
CA VAL A 345 2.28 -10.43 12.92
C VAL A 345 2.68 -10.31 11.44
N VAL A 346 2.15 -11.17 10.55
CA VAL A 346 2.37 -11.03 9.10
C VAL A 346 1.87 -9.67 8.61
N TYR A 347 0.64 -9.30 8.96
CA TYR A 347 0.06 -8.02 8.58
C TYR A 347 0.87 -6.83 9.10
N ASP A 348 1.24 -6.84 10.38
CA ASP A 348 2.03 -5.76 10.99
C ASP A 348 3.42 -5.63 10.34
N THR A 349 4.03 -6.76 9.97
CA THR A 349 5.33 -6.78 9.26
C THR A 349 5.22 -6.16 7.87
N ILE A 350 4.17 -6.49 7.12
CA ILE A 350 3.89 -5.89 5.80
C ILE A 350 3.66 -4.38 5.95
N LYS A 351 2.86 -3.97 6.93
CA LYS A 351 2.58 -2.56 7.20
C LYS A 351 3.86 -1.79 7.52
N ALA A 352 4.70 -2.34 8.41
CA ALA A 352 5.99 -1.74 8.75
C ALA A 352 6.92 -1.60 7.53
N ASN A 353 6.93 -2.57 6.61
CA ASN A 353 7.66 -2.44 5.35
C ASN A 353 7.11 -1.30 4.46
N TYR A 354 5.80 -1.14 4.39
CA TYR A 354 5.20 -0.02 3.65
C TYR A 354 5.49 1.33 4.31
N GLU A 355 5.49 1.39 5.64
CA GLU A 355 5.90 2.57 6.39
C GLU A 355 7.38 2.92 6.16
N GLN A 356 8.27 1.92 6.05
CA GLN A 356 9.67 2.15 5.67
C GLN A 356 9.81 2.71 4.26
N ILE A 357 9.03 2.18 3.30
CA ILE A 357 9.01 2.70 1.92
C ILE A 357 8.51 4.15 1.91
N ALA A 358 7.43 4.44 2.64
CA ALA A 358 6.89 5.79 2.73
C ALA A 358 7.85 6.74 3.44
N GLY A 359 8.53 6.29 4.50
CA GLY A 359 9.53 7.07 5.24
C GLY A 359 10.77 7.42 4.42
N ALA A 360 11.09 6.63 3.38
CA ALA A 360 12.16 6.95 2.42
C ALA A 360 11.79 8.08 1.45
N PHE A 361 10.53 8.51 1.40
CA PHE A 361 10.06 9.52 0.44
C PHE A 361 9.05 10.49 1.03
N ASP A 362 9.50 11.72 1.29
CA ASP A 362 8.61 12.80 1.71
C ASP A 362 7.98 13.49 0.49
N ILE A 363 6.73 13.09 0.20
CA ILE A 363 5.89 13.64 -0.89
C ILE A 363 5.79 15.17 -0.85
N LYS A 364 5.99 15.83 0.31
CA LYS A 364 5.89 17.29 0.44
C LYS A 364 7.16 18.02 0.02
N SER A 365 8.33 17.40 0.16
CA SER A 365 9.63 18.05 -0.04
C SER A 365 10.45 17.46 -1.18
N GLN A 366 10.13 16.26 -1.63
CA GLN A 366 10.85 15.55 -2.68
C GLN A 366 10.02 15.44 -3.95
N THR A 367 10.68 15.55 -5.11
CA THR A 367 10.05 15.37 -6.43
C THR A 367 10.34 14.00 -7.04
N SER A 368 11.19 13.19 -6.40
CA SER A 368 11.60 11.86 -6.84
C SER A 368 12.26 11.06 -5.72
N PHE A 369 12.30 9.74 -5.85
CA PHE A 369 12.92 8.90 -4.82
C PHE A 369 14.45 9.07 -4.78
N PRO A 370 15.08 9.12 -3.59
CA PRO A 370 16.52 9.15 -3.48
C PRO A 370 17.15 7.87 -4.03
N ALA A 371 18.16 8.00 -4.90
CA ALA A 371 18.82 6.85 -5.49
C ALA A 371 19.50 5.93 -4.45
N SER A 372 19.88 6.48 -3.30
CA SER A 372 20.43 5.72 -2.16
C SER A 372 19.44 4.70 -1.59
N ASP A 373 18.15 4.95 -1.74
CA ASP A 373 17.10 4.22 -1.02
C ASP A 373 16.44 3.13 -1.88
N TYR A 374 16.72 3.09 -3.20
CA TYR A 374 16.16 2.08 -4.10
C TYR A 374 16.45 0.63 -3.65
N ALA A 375 17.61 0.37 -3.07
CA ALA A 375 17.95 -0.97 -2.58
C ALA A 375 17.08 -1.38 -1.39
N LEU A 376 16.83 -0.45 -0.46
CA LEU A 376 15.93 -0.64 0.67
C LEU A 376 14.50 -0.85 0.18
N ILE A 377 14.01 0.06 -0.66
CA ILE A 377 12.65 0.02 -1.21
C ILE A 377 12.39 -1.29 -1.96
N ASN A 378 13.31 -1.72 -2.83
CA ASN A 378 13.16 -2.96 -3.57
C ASN A 378 13.13 -4.19 -2.66
N ARG A 379 13.92 -4.18 -1.58
CA ARG A 379 13.90 -5.23 -0.56
C ARG A 379 12.56 -5.23 0.18
N SER A 380 12.18 -4.13 0.82
CA SER A 380 10.93 -4.04 1.60
C SER A 380 9.69 -4.39 0.76
N ARG A 381 9.65 -3.96 -0.51
CA ARG A 381 8.58 -4.33 -1.46
C ARG A 381 8.55 -5.83 -1.75
N THR A 382 9.70 -6.44 -2.03
CA THR A 382 9.78 -7.87 -2.32
C THR A 382 9.40 -8.70 -1.10
N ASP A 383 9.90 -8.29 0.06
CA ASP A 383 9.63 -8.95 1.34
C ASP A 383 8.14 -8.86 1.69
N SER A 384 7.50 -7.70 1.53
CA SER A 384 6.04 -7.57 1.71
C SER A 384 5.23 -8.52 0.84
N ALA A 385 5.62 -8.69 -0.43
CA ALA A 385 4.94 -9.62 -1.34
C ALA A 385 5.10 -11.08 -0.92
N GLU A 386 6.26 -11.46 -0.35
CA GLU A 386 6.51 -12.81 0.13
C GLU A 386 5.85 -13.07 1.49
N TYR A 387 5.85 -12.09 2.41
CA TYR A 387 5.12 -12.19 3.67
C TYR A 387 3.61 -12.32 3.44
N ALA A 388 3.06 -11.64 2.43
CA ALA A 388 1.66 -11.80 2.06
C ALA A 388 1.33 -13.25 1.63
N ASP A 389 2.19 -13.87 0.79
CA ASP A 389 2.04 -15.29 0.43
C ASP A 389 2.16 -16.22 1.65
N GLN A 390 3.03 -15.87 2.61
CA GLN A 390 3.15 -16.59 3.87
C GLN A 390 1.87 -16.48 4.71
N GLY A 391 1.24 -15.30 4.76
CA GLY A 391 -0.07 -15.08 5.39
C GLY A 391 -1.16 -16.00 4.83
N LEU A 392 -1.23 -16.17 3.50
CA LEU A 392 -2.16 -17.11 2.86
C LEU A 392 -1.97 -18.55 3.34
N LYS A 393 -0.72 -18.99 3.53
CA LYS A 393 -0.40 -20.32 4.06
C LYS A 393 -0.77 -20.46 5.53
N VAL A 394 -0.56 -19.42 6.34
CA VAL A 394 -1.01 -19.38 7.73
C VAL A 394 -2.52 -19.51 7.81
N GLN A 395 -3.29 -18.76 7.02
CA GLN A 395 -4.76 -18.90 6.98
C GLN A 395 -5.19 -20.29 6.49
N ALA A 396 -4.44 -20.91 5.57
CA ALA A 396 -4.71 -22.25 5.09
C ALA A 396 -4.58 -23.35 6.16
N LEU A 397 -3.93 -23.08 7.29
CA LEU A 397 -3.88 -24.00 8.44
C LEU A 397 -5.30 -24.40 8.89
N TYR A 398 -6.28 -23.48 8.89
CA TYR A 398 -7.65 -23.81 9.26
C TYR A 398 -8.30 -24.90 8.39
N LYS A 399 -7.78 -25.18 7.19
CA LYS A 399 -8.23 -26.30 6.35
C LYS A 399 -7.80 -27.66 6.86
N LEU A 400 -6.80 -27.73 7.75
CA LEU A 400 -6.31 -28.95 8.36
C LEU A 400 -7.22 -29.43 9.51
N VAL A 401 -7.98 -28.53 10.13
CA VAL A 401 -8.82 -28.82 11.30
C VAL A 401 -10.26 -29.07 10.86
N GLU A 402 -10.77 -30.28 11.14
CA GLU A 402 -12.15 -30.63 10.81
C GLU A 402 -13.15 -29.77 11.60
N SER A 403 -14.21 -29.32 10.92
CA SER A 403 -15.26 -28.46 11.48
C SER A 403 -14.81 -27.07 11.96
N SER A 404 -13.60 -26.62 11.57
CA SER A 404 -13.16 -25.26 11.89
C SER A 404 -14.10 -24.21 11.27
N PRO A 405 -14.60 -23.23 12.06
CA PRO A 405 -15.46 -22.17 11.53
C PRO A 405 -14.73 -21.23 10.58
N ALA A 406 -13.39 -21.16 10.64
CA ALA A 406 -12.56 -20.27 9.83
C ALA A 406 -12.07 -20.91 8.52
N GLN A 407 -12.41 -22.18 8.25
CA GLN A 407 -11.97 -22.89 7.04
C GLN A 407 -12.39 -22.18 5.74
N ASN A 408 -13.51 -21.45 5.77
CA ASN A 408 -14.10 -20.76 4.62
C ASN A 408 -13.92 -19.23 4.66
N PHE A 409 -13.13 -18.70 5.59
CA PHE A 409 -12.87 -17.25 5.65
C PHE A 409 -12.04 -16.81 4.44
N THR A 410 -12.47 -15.75 3.78
CA THR A 410 -11.82 -15.27 2.54
C THR A 410 -11.25 -13.87 2.67
N ARG A 411 -11.76 -13.00 3.56
CA ARG A 411 -11.40 -11.57 3.56
C ARG A 411 -9.96 -11.31 3.95
N TYR A 412 -9.40 -12.12 4.84
CA TYR A 412 -7.97 -12.09 5.13
C TYR A 412 -7.14 -12.46 3.89
N ASN A 413 -7.57 -13.48 3.13
CA ASN A 413 -6.88 -13.89 1.91
C ASN A 413 -6.97 -12.80 0.84
N ASP A 414 -8.12 -12.16 0.69
CA ASP A 414 -8.31 -11.03 -0.23
C ASP A 414 -7.34 -9.89 0.11
N SER A 415 -7.16 -9.59 1.40
CA SER A 415 -6.19 -8.59 1.89
C SER A 415 -4.74 -8.97 1.60
N MET A 416 -4.36 -10.24 1.80
CA MET A 416 -3.01 -10.73 1.47
C MET A 416 -2.77 -10.74 -0.05
N ASN A 417 -3.76 -11.16 -0.84
CA ASN A 417 -3.69 -11.13 -2.30
C ASN A 417 -3.52 -9.69 -2.82
N PHE A 418 -4.25 -8.74 -2.23
CA PHE A 418 -4.05 -7.32 -2.50
C PHE A 418 -2.62 -6.88 -2.17
N ALA A 419 -2.13 -7.13 -0.96
CA ALA A 419 -0.78 -6.73 -0.54
C ALA A 419 0.31 -7.32 -1.46
N ALA A 420 0.14 -8.60 -1.86
CA ALA A 420 1.03 -9.27 -2.79
C ALA A 420 1.01 -8.62 -4.19
N ALA A 421 -0.17 -8.38 -4.76
CA ALA A 421 -0.32 -7.76 -6.08
C ALA A 421 0.16 -6.30 -6.08
N TYR A 422 -0.20 -5.53 -5.06
CA TYR A 422 0.22 -4.15 -4.86
C TYR A 422 1.74 -4.03 -4.80
N SER A 423 2.40 -4.92 -4.04
CA SER A 423 3.86 -4.98 -3.96
C SER A 423 4.51 -5.46 -5.26
N ARG A 424 3.97 -6.47 -5.94
CA ARG A 424 4.57 -7.05 -7.16
C ARG A 424 4.40 -6.18 -8.39
N ASN A 425 3.30 -5.45 -8.48
CA ASN A 425 2.87 -4.76 -9.69
C ASN A 425 2.93 -3.24 -9.52
N GLU A 426 2.12 -2.69 -8.61
CA GLU A 426 1.92 -1.24 -8.49
C GLU A 426 3.19 -0.55 -8.00
N LEU A 427 3.67 -0.93 -6.81
CA LEU A 427 4.91 -0.38 -6.25
C LEU A 427 6.10 -0.64 -7.18
N ARG A 428 6.22 -1.85 -7.75
CA ARG A 428 7.32 -2.18 -8.66
C ARG A 428 7.34 -1.25 -9.88
N SER A 429 6.18 -0.99 -10.47
CA SER A 429 6.06 -0.17 -11.67
C SER A 429 6.31 1.31 -11.36
N LEU A 430 5.83 1.80 -10.22
CA LEU A 430 6.13 3.15 -9.74
C LEU A 430 7.65 3.34 -9.60
N PHE A 431 8.33 2.46 -8.88
CA PHE A 431 9.77 2.58 -8.65
C PHE A 431 10.61 2.38 -9.91
N ALA A 432 10.21 1.47 -10.80
CA ALA A 432 10.88 1.31 -12.09
C ALA A 432 10.76 2.57 -12.95
N THR A 433 9.58 3.20 -12.97
CA THR A 433 9.36 4.46 -13.68
C THR A 433 10.19 5.58 -13.07
N ASP A 434 10.17 5.74 -11.74
CA ASP A 434 10.93 6.78 -11.06
C ASP A 434 12.45 6.61 -11.26
N SER A 435 12.97 5.39 -11.24
CA SER A 435 14.38 5.12 -11.56
C SER A 435 14.76 5.58 -12.97
N GLU A 436 13.87 5.43 -13.95
CA GLU A 436 14.10 5.90 -15.32
C GLU A 436 14.02 7.43 -15.41
N ILE A 437 13.12 8.05 -14.63
CA ILE A 437 13.06 9.51 -14.47
C ILE A 437 14.37 10.04 -13.88
N GLN A 438 14.94 9.37 -12.88
CA GLN A 438 16.23 9.75 -12.29
C GLN A 438 17.39 9.60 -13.27
N ASN A 439 17.45 8.51 -14.03
CA ASN A 439 18.43 8.35 -15.10
C ASN A 439 18.33 9.49 -16.11
N GLN A 440 17.11 9.84 -16.51
CA GLN A 440 16.85 10.92 -17.45
C GLN A 440 17.20 12.30 -16.86
N ASN A 441 16.93 12.53 -15.57
CA ASN A 441 17.34 13.73 -14.85
C ASN A 441 18.86 13.89 -14.88
N ASN A 442 19.61 12.82 -14.59
CA ASN A 442 21.07 12.84 -14.63
C ASN A 442 21.61 13.13 -16.04
N LEU A 443 20.99 12.59 -17.09
CA LEU A 443 21.37 12.89 -18.48
C LEU A 443 21.14 14.36 -18.85
N VAL A 444 20.04 14.94 -18.37
CA VAL A 444 19.71 16.36 -18.60
C VAL A 444 20.65 17.26 -17.81
N ASP A 445 20.89 16.96 -16.54
CA ASP A 445 21.69 17.79 -15.65
C ASP A 445 23.18 17.80 -16.05
N ASN A 446 23.65 16.74 -16.72
CA ASN A 446 25.02 16.63 -17.28
C ASN A 446 25.12 17.02 -18.77
N TYR A 447 24.03 17.51 -19.39
CA TYR A 447 24.04 17.86 -20.80
C TYR A 447 24.90 19.11 -21.09
N ASN A 448 25.96 18.93 -21.88
CA ASN A 448 26.83 20.02 -22.34
C ASN A 448 26.56 20.33 -23.84
N PRO A 449 26.05 21.53 -24.17
CA PRO A 449 25.75 21.91 -25.56
C PRO A 449 26.96 22.36 -26.38
N GLN A 450 28.19 22.32 -25.85
CA GLN A 450 29.39 22.75 -26.57
C GLN A 450 29.54 22.05 -27.93
N ASN A 451 29.87 22.82 -28.96
CA ASN A 451 30.03 22.40 -30.37
C ASN A 451 28.75 21.99 -31.12
N GLN A 452 27.56 22.15 -30.52
CA GLN A 452 26.29 21.88 -31.21
C GLN A 452 25.70 23.17 -31.78
N ASP A 453 25.25 23.12 -33.04
CA ASP A 453 24.41 24.19 -33.58
C ASP A 453 23.03 24.21 -32.88
N ILE A 454 22.30 25.31 -33.06
CA ILE A 454 21.03 25.52 -32.38
C ILE A 454 19.97 24.47 -32.71
N THR A 455 19.98 23.94 -33.94
CA THR A 455 19.04 22.92 -34.40
C THR A 455 19.39 21.56 -33.82
N GLN A 456 20.68 21.23 -33.75
CA GLN A 456 21.17 20.02 -33.10
C GLN A 456 20.87 20.03 -31.60
N ARG A 457 21.11 21.15 -30.93
CA ARG A 457 20.77 21.35 -29.53
C ARG A 457 19.27 21.14 -29.28
N ALA A 458 18.42 21.74 -30.11
CA ALA A 458 16.97 21.56 -29.99
C ALA A 458 16.55 20.09 -30.19
N LYS A 459 17.14 19.37 -31.15
CA LYS A 459 16.86 17.93 -31.36
C LYS A 459 17.24 17.08 -30.14
N VAL A 460 18.38 17.33 -29.51
CA VAL A 460 18.80 16.60 -28.30
C VAL A 460 17.81 16.85 -27.16
N LEU A 461 17.47 18.12 -26.91
CA LEU A 461 16.50 18.48 -25.88
C LEU A 461 15.11 17.88 -26.14
N GLN A 462 14.67 17.85 -27.40
CA GLN A 462 13.43 17.16 -27.80
C GLN A 462 13.48 15.66 -27.52
N GLY A 463 14.62 15.00 -27.68
CA GLY A 463 14.81 13.61 -27.30
C GLY A 463 14.58 13.37 -25.80
N TYR A 464 15.11 14.27 -24.95
CA TYR A 464 14.87 14.21 -23.51
C TYR A 464 13.40 14.47 -23.14
N ILE A 465 12.76 15.46 -23.78
CA ILE A 465 11.31 15.73 -23.62
C ILE A 465 10.48 14.48 -23.99
N GLN A 466 10.81 13.80 -25.08
CA GLN A 466 10.12 12.58 -25.50
C GLN A 466 10.26 11.46 -24.47
N ASN A 467 11.42 11.34 -23.80
CA ASN A 467 11.59 10.37 -22.72
C ASN A 467 10.71 10.71 -21.51
N TYR A 468 10.65 11.97 -21.05
CA TYR A 468 9.73 12.36 -19.98
C TYR A 468 8.27 12.09 -20.34
N ASN A 469 7.85 12.44 -21.56
CA ASN A 469 6.50 12.16 -22.05
C ASN A 469 6.19 10.66 -22.12
N ARG A 470 7.20 9.82 -22.41
CA ARG A 470 7.06 8.35 -22.37
C ARG A 470 6.81 7.85 -20.95
N GLN A 471 7.45 8.44 -19.94
CA GLN A 471 7.26 8.06 -18.53
C GLN A 471 5.92 8.54 -17.94
N ILE A 472 5.30 9.57 -18.50
CA ILE A 472 3.95 10.00 -18.07
C ILE A 472 2.89 8.92 -18.34
N GLN A 473 3.04 8.12 -19.40
CA GLN A 473 2.08 7.07 -19.76
C GLN A 473 1.90 5.98 -18.68
N PRO A 474 2.97 5.29 -18.21
CA PRO A 474 2.82 4.34 -17.11
C PRO A 474 2.34 5.00 -15.82
N LEU A 475 2.71 6.25 -15.52
CA LEU A 475 2.22 6.97 -14.34
C LEU A 475 0.70 7.21 -14.39
N ASN A 476 0.14 7.57 -15.55
CA ASN A 476 -1.31 7.71 -15.73
C ASN A 476 -2.04 6.36 -15.58
N ALA A 477 -1.41 5.26 -16.01
CA ALA A 477 -1.96 3.91 -15.81
C ALA A 477 -1.97 3.53 -14.31
N LEU A 478 -0.94 3.91 -13.55
CA LEU A 478 -0.88 3.70 -12.10
C LEU A 478 -1.89 4.56 -11.33
N GLU A 479 -2.09 5.82 -11.73
CA GLU A 479 -3.11 6.70 -11.13
C GLU A 479 -4.53 6.14 -11.32
N SER A 480 -4.75 5.36 -12.38
CA SER A 480 -6.02 4.70 -12.68
C SER A 480 -6.03 3.20 -12.34
N SER A 481 -5.16 2.75 -11.42
CA SER A 481 -5.06 1.34 -11.02
C SER A 481 -6.40 0.80 -10.49
N ALA A 482 -6.94 -0.20 -11.20
CA ALA A 482 -8.15 -0.90 -10.78
C ALA A 482 -7.96 -1.69 -9.47
N LEU A 483 -6.73 -2.14 -9.18
CA LEU A 483 -6.41 -2.83 -7.93
C LEU A 483 -6.58 -1.87 -6.74
N VAL A 484 -6.00 -0.67 -6.84
CA VAL A 484 -6.07 0.36 -5.78
C VAL A 484 -7.50 0.88 -5.63
N ALA A 485 -8.18 1.17 -6.74
CA ALA A 485 -9.57 1.63 -6.71
C ALA A 485 -10.53 0.58 -6.12
N GLY A 486 -10.33 -0.70 -6.48
CA GLY A 486 -11.11 -1.82 -5.94
C GLY A 486 -10.95 -1.96 -4.43
N LYS A 487 -9.71 -1.83 -3.92
CA LYS A 487 -9.44 -1.93 -2.47
C LYS A 487 -10.09 -0.79 -1.68
N LYS A 488 -9.98 0.46 -2.16
CA LYS A 488 -10.69 1.61 -1.56
C LYS A 488 -12.21 1.42 -1.55
N GLY A 489 -12.76 0.88 -2.63
CA GLY A 489 -14.18 0.57 -2.74
C GLY A 489 -14.64 -0.43 -1.67
N ALA A 490 -13.85 -1.49 -1.44
CA ALA A 490 -14.11 -2.48 -0.39
C ALA A 490 -14.03 -1.87 1.02
N ASP A 491 -13.02 -1.06 1.30
CA ASP A 491 -12.82 -0.42 2.62
C ASP A 491 -13.90 0.63 2.94
N SER A 492 -14.59 1.17 1.93
CA SER A 492 -15.69 2.13 2.06
C SER A 492 -17.09 1.49 2.30
N GLN A 493 -17.21 0.17 2.15
CA GLN A 493 -18.45 -0.54 2.49
C GLN A 493 -18.54 -0.66 4.02
N PRO A 494 -19.69 -0.32 4.65
CA PRO A 494 -19.84 -0.59 6.08
C PRO A 494 -19.61 -2.07 6.31
N ALA A 495 -18.76 -2.40 7.28
CA ALA A 495 -18.57 -3.78 7.72
C ALA A 495 -19.96 -4.38 7.87
N VAL A 496 -20.31 -5.32 6.98
CA VAL A 496 -21.59 -6.03 7.08
C VAL A 496 -21.64 -6.49 8.52
N PRO A 497 -22.62 -6.06 9.33
CA PRO A 497 -22.73 -6.56 10.67
C PRO A 497 -22.83 -8.06 10.46
N VAL A 498 -21.88 -8.83 10.99
CA VAL A 498 -22.03 -10.28 11.10
C VAL A 498 -23.16 -10.46 12.11
N LEU A 499 -24.38 -10.24 11.64
CA LEU A 499 -25.60 -10.39 12.39
C LEU A 499 -25.75 -11.90 12.58
N ASN A 500 -25.70 -12.28 13.86
CA ASN A 500 -26.25 -13.50 14.41
C ASN A 500 -25.48 -14.80 14.15
N ASN A 501 -24.22 -14.86 14.58
CA ASN A 501 -23.63 -16.08 15.14
C ASN A 501 -22.34 -15.73 15.90
N ARG A 502 -22.45 -15.04 17.05
CA ARG A 502 -21.37 -15.08 18.05
C ARG A 502 -21.33 -16.50 18.64
N ARG A 503 -20.85 -17.47 17.87
CA ARG A 503 -20.29 -18.68 18.46
C ARG A 503 -18.99 -18.21 19.10
N THR A 504 -18.92 -18.28 20.42
CA THR A 504 -17.64 -18.24 21.12
C THR A 504 -16.77 -19.33 20.50
N THR A 505 -15.63 -18.93 19.97
CA THR A 505 -14.62 -19.86 19.45
C THR A 505 -13.57 -20.07 20.54
N SER A 506 -12.99 -21.27 20.58
CA SER A 506 -12.01 -21.61 21.59
C SER A 506 -10.79 -20.68 21.52
N GLY A 507 -10.34 -20.16 22.66
CA GLY A 507 -9.14 -19.36 22.88
C GLY A 507 -9.27 -17.90 22.48
N VAL A 508 -9.63 -17.64 21.23
CA VAL A 508 -9.78 -16.29 20.68
C VAL A 508 -11.01 -16.21 19.79
N GLN A 509 -11.65 -15.04 19.77
CA GLN A 509 -12.74 -14.78 18.85
C GLN A 509 -12.21 -14.73 17.41
N LEU A 510 -12.71 -15.63 16.56
CA LEU A 510 -12.35 -15.66 15.15
C LEU A 510 -13.24 -14.69 14.35
N GLU A 511 -12.60 -13.85 13.53
CA GLU A 511 -13.27 -12.87 12.68
C GLU A 511 -12.77 -12.97 11.24
N ASP A 512 -13.71 -13.06 10.29
CA ASP A 512 -13.40 -12.86 8.87
C ASP A 512 -13.37 -11.36 8.58
N ARG A 513 -12.24 -10.73 8.92
CA ARG A 513 -12.04 -9.29 8.75
C ARG A 513 -11.16 -9.00 7.54
N GLU A 514 -11.50 -7.92 6.86
CA GLU A 514 -10.65 -7.30 5.86
C GLU A 514 -9.64 -6.38 6.56
N LEU A 515 -8.41 -6.32 6.05
CA LEU A 515 -7.33 -5.52 6.62
C LEU A 515 -7.17 -4.21 5.83
N PHE A 516 -6.79 -3.15 6.53
CA PHE A 516 -6.74 -1.78 5.99
C PHE A 516 -5.33 -1.41 5.52
N PHE A 517 -5.22 -0.83 4.32
CA PHE A 517 -3.94 -0.37 3.74
C PHE A 517 -3.99 1.10 3.28
N ASP A 518 -4.90 1.90 3.85
CA ASP A 518 -5.20 3.28 3.44
C ASP A 518 -3.96 4.18 3.39
N ASP A 519 -3.11 4.15 4.42
CA ASP A 519 -1.90 4.97 4.48
C ASP A 519 -0.93 4.62 3.33
N SER A 520 -0.80 3.33 3.02
CA SER A 520 0.06 2.84 1.95
C SER A 520 -0.49 3.24 0.58
N ILE A 521 -1.81 3.15 0.40
CA ILE A 521 -2.50 3.56 -0.81
C ILE A 521 -2.37 5.08 -1.03
N ALA A 522 -2.61 5.88 0.01
CA ALA A 522 -2.49 7.34 -0.05
C ALA A 522 -1.07 7.78 -0.40
N PHE A 523 -0.07 7.11 0.18
CA PHE A 523 1.33 7.29 -0.20
C PHE A 523 1.57 7.03 -1.69
N PHE A 524 1.11 5.88 -2.21
CA PHE A 524 1.31 5.52 -3.62
C PHE A 524 0.69 6.52 -4.58
N GLU A 525 -0.56 6.92 -4.34
CA GLU A 525 -1.23 7.93 -5.17
C GLU A 525 -0.50 9.27 -5.15
N GLY A 526 -0.03 9.69 -3.96
CA GLY A 526 0.78 10.90 -3.82
C GLY A 526 2.10 10.80 -4.60
N ALA A 527 2.80 9.67 -4.50
CA ALA A 527 4.07 9.45 -5.20
C ALA A 527 3.90 9.39 -6.72
N VAL A 528 2.85 8.73 -7.24
CA VAL A 528 2.51 8.72 -8.67
C VAL A 528 2.27 10.15 -9.17
N LYS A 529 1.47 10.92 -8.43
CA LYS A 529 1.14 12.30 -8.79
C LYS A 529 2.38 13.19 -8.82
N VAL A 530 3.22 13.13 -7.79
CA VAL A 530 4.46 13.93 -7.73
C VAL A 530 5.42 13.55 -8.84
N SER A 531 5.61 12.25 -9.11
CA SER A 531 6.49 11.78 -10.20
C SER A 531 6.01 12.28 -11.57
N ARG A 532 4.69 12.30 -11.80
CA ARG A 532 4.12 12.85 -13.05
C ARG A 532 4.37 14.35 -13.16
N GLN A 533 4.09 15.09 -12.09
CA GLN A 533 4.30 16.54 -12.05
C GLN A 533 5.78 16.90 -12.30
N GLU A 534 6.72 16.09 -11.80
CA GLU A 534 8.15 16.27 -12.07
C GLU A 534 8.50 16.06 -13.54
N CYS A 535 7.98 15.01 -14.19
CA CYS A 535 8.13 14.81 -15.63
C CYS A 535 7.61 16.00 -16.45
N GLU A 536 6.39 16.47 -16.14
CA GLU A 536 5.77 17.61 -16.80
C GLU A 536 6.59 18.88 -16.61
N ARG A 537 7.06 19.13 -15.38
CA ARG A 537 7.90 20.27 -15.03
C ARG A 537 9.24 20.24 -15.78
N ARG A 538 9.95 19.11 -15.77
CA ARG A 538 11.23 18.94 -16.47
C ARG A 538 11.06 19.11 -17.98
N ALA A 539 10.05 18.50 -18.58
CA ALA A 539 9.75 18.68 -20.00
C ALA A 539 9.43 20.15 -20.35
N GLY A 540 8.67 20.84 -19.50
CA GLY A 540 8.38 22.28 -19.65
C GLY A 540 9.63 23.15 -19.62
N LEU A 541 10.54 22.91 -18.67
CA LEU A 541 11.81 23.63 -18.58
C LEU A 541 12.66 23.45 -19.86
N LEU A 542 12.72 22.22 -20.39
CA LEU A 542 13.45 21.94 -21.62
C LEU A 542 12.83 22.66 -22.83
N TRP A 543 11.51 22.71 -22.93
CA TRP A 543 10.84 23.53 -23.94
C TRP A 543 11.15 25.02 -23.79
N GLY A 544 11.18 25.53 -22.56
CA GLY A 544 11.63 26.89 -22.27
C GLY A 544 13.06 27.17 -22.75
N MET A 545 13.97 26.22 -22.56
CA MET A 545 15.35 26.32 -23.06
C MET A 545 15.41 26.37 -24.61
N ILE A 546 14.62 25.54 -25.30
CA ILE A 546 14.55 25.55 -26.77
C ILE A 546 14.03 26.90 -27.26
N ALA A 547 12.91 27.37 -26.71
CA ALA A 547 12.28 28.64 -27.09
C ALA A 547 13.21 29.83 -26.86
N LYS A 548 13.90 29.86 -25.71
CA LYS A 548 14.90 30.88 -25.39
C LYS A 548 16.04 30.89 -26.41
N ASN A 549 16.62 29.74 -26.73
CA ASN A 549 17.72 29.69 -27.71
C ASN A 549 17.26 30.22 -29.08
N TYR A 550 16.09 29.77 -29.57
CA TYR A 550 15.56 30.24 -30.85
C TYR A 550 15.24 31.73 -30.85
N SER A 551 14.72 32.25 -29.74
CA SER A 551 14.50 33.69 -29.55
C SER A 551 15.81 34.48 -29.62
N GLU A 552 16.86 34.06 -28.92
CA GLU A 552 18.17 34.73 -28.95
C GLU A 552 18.79 34.71 -30.35
N GLN A 553 18.56 33.64 -31.13
CA GLN A 553 19.00 33.58 -32.52
C GLN A 553 18.20 34.54 -33.42
N ALA A 554 16.89 34.65 -33.20
CA ALA A 554 16.03 35.59 -33.91
C ALA A 554 16.47 37.04 -33.67
N ASP A 555 16.82 37.41 -32.42
CA ASP A 555 17.32 38.75 -32.09
C ASP A 555 18.65 39.06 -32.81
N LYS A 556 19.59 38.11 -32.85
CA LYS A 556 20.88 38.26 -33.57
C LYS A 556 20.66 38.50 -35.06
N VAL A 557 19.76 37.73 -35.66
CA VAL A 557 19.38 37.87 -37.07
C VAL A 557 18.80 39.26 -37.33
N LEU A 558 17.86 39.70 -36.50
CA LEU A 558 17.23 41.00 -36.66
C LEU A 558 18.24 42.15 -36.55
N ALA A 559 19.18 42.05 -35.60
CA ALA A 559 20.24 43.03 -35.43
C ALA A 559 21.15 43.13 -36.67
N ASP A 560 21.60 41.99 -37.23
CA ASP A 560 22.42 41.96 -38.45
C ASP A 560 21.69 42.61 -39.64
N PHE A 561 20.43 42.22 -39.88
CA PHE A 561 19.67 42.76 -40.99
C PHE A 561 19.29 44.22 -40.81
N THR A 562 19.06 44.67 -39.58
CA THR A 562 18.84 46.09 -39.29
C THR A 562 20.09 46.90 -39.62
N LEU A 563 21.29 46.42 -39.26
CA LEU A 563 22.55 47.08 -39.58
C LEU A 563 22.78 47.18 -41.10
N ARG A 564 22.50 46.09 -41.83
CA ARG A 564 22.60 46.06 -43.30
C ARG A 564 21.58 46.97 -43.98
N ASN A 565 20.36 47.07 -43.44
CA ASN A 565 19.36 48.03 -43.92
C ASN A 565 19.83 49.48 -43.73
N VAL A 566 20.39 49.80 -42.56
CA VAL A 566 20.97 51.13 -42.27
C VAL A 566 22.10 51.44 -43.25
N HIS A 567 22.99 50.49 -43.51
CA HIS A 567 24.08 50.66 -44.49
C HIS A 567 23.54 50.95 -45.90
N ALA A 568 22.57 50.17 -46.38
CA ALA A 568 21.92 50.40 -47.66
C ALA A 568 21.26 51.79 -47.75
N LYS A 569 20.67 52.26 -46.64
CA LYS A 569 20.09 53.60 -46.55
C LYS A 569 21.17 54.69 -46.58
N THR A 570 22.28 54.52 -45.87
CA THR A 570 23.41 55.46 -45.90
C THR A 570 23.99 55.63 -47.30
N LEU A 571 24.10 54.54 -48.08
CA LEU A 571 24.52 54.62 -49.49
C LEU A 571 23.57 55.46 -50.36
N LEU A 572 22.26 55.47 -50.05
CA LEU A 572 21.24 56.23 -50.77
C LEU A 572 21.19 57.71 -50.35
N ASP A 573 21.35 57.96 -49.05
CA ASP A 573 21.21 59.27 -48.40
C ASP A 573 22.51 60.08 -48.42
N GLY A 574 23.65 59.43 -48.70
CA GLY A 574 24.94 60.08 -48.94
C GLY A 574 26.03 59.61 -47.98
N VAL A 575 27.23 59.41 -48.51
CA VAL A 575 28.45 59.02 -47.78
C VAL A 575 29.43 60.18 -47.80
N GLU A 576 29.92 60.58 -46.63
CA GLU A 576 31.01 61.56 -46.52
C GLU A 576 32.34 60.93 -46.90
N GLU A 577 32.98 61.43 -47.94
CA GLU A 577 34.33 61.04 -48.35
C GLU A 577 35.30 62.22 -48.23
N SER A 578 36.50 61.95 -47.71
CA SER A 578 37.57 62.96 -47.62
C SER A 578 38.37 62.96 -48.91
N VAL A 579 38.48 64.12 -49.56
CA VAL A 579 39.31 64.29 -50.75
C VAL A 579 40.52 65.15 -50.42
N SER A 580 41.70 64.65 -50.79
CA SER A 580 42.95 65.39 -50.73
C SER A 580 42.96 66.45 -51.82
N ALA A 581 42.69 67.71 -51.47
CA ALA A 581 42.99 68.82 -52.36
C ALA A 581 44.52 68.96 -52.45
N GLY A 582 45.06 69.09 -53.67
CA GLY A 582 46.49 69.28 -53.87
C GLY A 582 47.01 70.47 -53.05
N SER A 583 48.17 70.26 -52.41
CA SER A 583 48.82 71.05 -51.35
C SER A 583 48.30 70.78 -49.93
N GLU A 584 49.26 70.44 -49.06
CA GLU A 584 49.07 69.92 -47.71
C GLU A 584 48.22 70.86 -46.83
N THR A 585 47.33 70.26 -46.04
CA THR A 585 46.50 70.82 -44.93
C THR A 585 45.02 71.20 -45.16
N SER A 586 44.37 70.84 -46.27
CA SER A 586 42.89 70.92 -46.36
C SER A 586 42.26 69.64 -46.91
N THR A 587 41.69 68.81 -46.04
CA THR A 587 40.78 67.72 -46.44
C THR A 587 39.38 68.28 -46.64
N ALA A 588 38.95 68.41 -47.90
CA ALA A 588 37.57 68.75 -48.20
C ALA A 588 36.69 67.50 -48.05
N LYS A 589 35.61 67.60 -47.27
CA LYS A 589 34.59 66.56 -47.20
C LYS A 589 33.59 66.75 -48.33
N ILE A 590 33.40 65.73 -49.16
CA ILE A 590 32.35 65.71 -50.18
C ILE A 590 31.34 64.61 -49.85
N VAL A 591 30.07 64.89 -50.09
CA VAL A 591 29.01 63.91 -49.96
C VAL A 591 28.77 63.27 -51.32
N LYS A 592 28.94 61.95 -51.40
CA LYS A 592 28.67 61.16 -52.60
C LYS A 592 27.48 60.25 -52.39
N PHE A 593 26.70 60.02 -53.45
CA PHE A 593 25.52 59.17 -53.40
C PHE A 593 25.75 57.93 -54.26
N TYR A 594 25.41 56.75 -53.73
CA TYR A 594 25.57 55.46 -54.41
C TYR A 594 24.24 54.71 -54.60
N PRO A 595 23.21 55.28 -55.28
CA PRO A 595 21.91 54.65 -55.40
C PRO A 595 21.93 53.24 -56.00
N ASN A 596 22.78 52.96 -56.99
CA ASN A 596 22.84 51.61 -57.59
C ASN A 596 23.38 50.55 -56.62
N GLN A 597 24.33 50.90 -55.76
CA GLN A 597 24.81 50.02 -54.70
C GLN A 597 23.73 49.82 -53.64
N ALA A 598 23.09 50.91 -53.18
CA ALA A 598 21.97 50.87 -52.23
C ALA A 598 20.83 49.95 -52.71
N ARG A 599 20.43 50.06 -53.99
CA ARG A 599 19.40 49.20 -54.60
C ARG A 599 19.81 47.73 -54.58
N THR A 600 21.04 47.44 -55.02
CA THR A 600 21.55 46.06 -55.10
C THR A 600 21.62 45.42 -53.72
N GLU A 601 22.07 46.18 -52.73
CA GLU A 601 22.14 45.72 -51.34
C GLU A 601 20.76 45.52 -50.73
N ALA A 602 19.81 46.43 -50.94
CA ALA A 602 18.43 46.30 -50.47
C ALA A 602 17.69 45.10 -51.09
N GLU A 603 17.85 44.88 -52.41
CA GLU A 603 17.27 43.72 -53.10
C GLU A 603 17.88 42.39 -52.63
N LYS A 604 19.21 42.35 -52.43
CA LYS A 604 19.89 41.19 -51.85
C LYS A 604 19.44 40.93 -50.41
N LEU A 605 19.35 41.98 -49.61
CA LEU A 605 18.89 41.91 -48.22
C LEU A 605 17.46 41.36 -48.14
N ASN A 606 16.56 41.75 -49.05
CA ASN A 606 15.22 41.14 -49.13
C ASN A 606 15.27 39.63 -49.39
N SER A 607 16.13 39.17 -50.30
CA SER A 607 16.29 37.74 -50.56
C SER A 607 16.83 36.99 -49.33
N ASP A 608 17.80 37.56 -48.63
CA ASP A 608 18.38 36.98 -47.42
C ASP A 608 17.37 36.95 -46.25
N ILE A 609 16.60 38.04 -46.06
CA ILE A 609 15.53 38.10 -45.05
C ILE A 609 14.49 37.01 -45.30
N GLN A 610 14.07 36.78 -46.55
CA GLN A 610 13.07 35.74 -46.86
C GLN A 610 13.56 34.33 -46.54
N LYS A 611 14.83 34.03 -46.80
CA LYS A 611 15.44 32.74 -46.44
C LYS A 611 15.44 32.57 -44.92
N GLU A 612 15.86 33.58 -44.19
CA GLU A 612 15.94 33.50 -42.73
C GLU A 612 14.57 33.48 -42.06
N LYS A 613 13.58 34.22 -42.59
CA LYS A 613 12.19 34.14 -42.14
C LYS A 613 11.64 32.71 -42.25
N THR A 614 12.01 31.98 -43.31
CA THR A 614 11.65 30.56 -43.45
C THR A 614 12.25 29.71 -42.32
N VAL A 615 13.49 29.99 -41.91
CA VAL A 615 14.14 29.34 -40.76
C VAL A 615 13.41 29.67 -39.46
N LEU A 616 13.09 30.95 -39.19
CA LEU A 616 12.36 31.35 -37.98
C LEU A 616 10.94 30.77 -37.90
N VAL A 617 10.24 30.68 -39.03
CA VAL A 617 8.93 29.99 -39.12
C VAL A 617 9.09 28.50 -38.79
N SER A 618 10.19 27.86 -39.23
CA SER A 618 10.47 26.47 -38.88
C SER A 618 10.74 26.30 -37.37
N TYR A 619 11.40 27.27 -36.73
CA TYR A 619 11.58 27.28 -35.27
C TYR A 619 10.23 27.36 -34.56
N ASN A 620 9.35 28.31 -34.95
CA ASN A 620 8.01 28.42 -34.35
C ASN A 620 7.18 27.14 -34.55
N THR A 621 7.27 26.54 -35.74
CA THR A 621 6.63 25.25 -36.05
C THR A 621 7.14 24.14 -35.13
N SER A 622 8.45 24.06 -34.91
CA SER A 622 9.05 23.06 -34.02
C SER A 622 8.66 23.23 -32.54
N LEU A 623 8.38 24.47 -32.12
CA LEU A 623 7.90 24.77 -30.77
C LEU A 623 6.44 24.40 -30.57
N SER A 624 5.64 24.22 -31.63
CA SER A 624 4.20 23.94 -31.51
C SER A 624 3.84 22.73 -30.62
N ALA A 625 4.71 21.71 -30.55
CA ALA A 625 4.55 20.56 -29.67
C ALA A 625 4.68 20.90 -28.17
N GLY A 626 5.27 22.04 -27.83
CA GLY A 626 5.40 22.57 -26.47
C GLY A 626 4.27 23.51 -26.05
N ARG A 627 3.23 23.71 -26.87
CA ARG A 627 2.17 24.73 -26.63
C ARG A 627 1.49 24.61 -25.26
N GLN A 628 1.38 23.40 -24.71
CA GLN A 628 0.81 23.16 -23.38
C GLN A 628 1.56 23.87 -22.24
N TYR A 629 2.82 24.27 -22.46
CA TYR A 629 3.63 24.98 -21.47
C TYR A 629 3.53 26.50 -21.56
N ASN A 630 2.70 27.03 -22.46
CA ASN A 630 2.57 28.47 -22.67
C ASN A 630 2.07 29.24 -21.44
N GLU A 631 1.27 28.61 -20.58
CA GLU A 631 0.75 29.23 -19.36
C GLU A 631 1.64 28.96 -18.13
N THR A 632 2.44 27.89 -18.16
CA THR A 632 3.17 27.38 -16.99
C THR A 632 4.68 27.67 -17.04
N VAL A 633 5.25 27.98 -18.21
CA VAL A 633 6.68 28.23 -18.40
C VAL A 633 6.89 29.59 -19.08
N PRO A 634 7.20 30.67 -18.32
CA PRO A 634 7.37 32.02 -18.86
C PRO A 634 8.42 32.13 -19.96
N GLU A 635 9.55 31.43 -19.83
CA GLU A 635 10.63 31.41 -20.82
C GLU A 635 10.16 30.88 -22.18
N TYR A 636 9.28 29.88 -22.17
CA TYR A 636 8.69 29.33 -23.38
C TYR A 636 7.77 30.36 -24.05
N ALA A 637 6.83 30.92 -23.29
CA ALA A 637 5.86 31.90 -23.80
C ALA A 637 6.54 33.15 -24.36
N ASN A 638 7.52 33.69 -23.63
CA ASN A 638 8.29 34.85 -24.05
C ASN A 638 9.11 34.56 -25.31
N GLY A 639 9.74 33.39 -25.40
CA GLY A 639 10.52 33.01 -26.57
C GLY A 639 9.68 32.89 -27.84
N VAL A 640 8.51 32.22 -27.76
CA VAL A 640 7.56 32.12 -28.89
C VAL A 640 7.11 33.50 -29.35
N LYS A 641 6.66 34.35 -28.42
CA LYS A 641 6.21 35.71 -28.71
C LYS A 641 7.30 36.57 -29.34
N ASN A 642 8.54 36.44 -28.89
CA ASN A 642 9.66 37.20 -29.45
C ASN A 642 9.95 36.77 -30.89
N ILE A 643 9.94 35.47 -31.20
CA ILE A 643 10.12 34.97 -32.58
C ILE A 643 9.05 35.57 -33.51
N GLU A 644 7.79 35.60 -33.08
CA GLU A 644 6.68 36.21 -33.86
C GLU A 644 6.89 37.72 -34.05
N THR A 645 7.39 38.41 -33.02
CA THR A 645 7.71 39.84 -33.07
C THR A 645 8.86 40.11 -34.04
N VAL A 646 9.92 39.30 -34.02
CA VAL A 646 11.05 39.40 -34.94
C VAL A 646 10.60 39.15 -36.37
N ILE A 647 9.79 38.11 -36.63
CA ILE A 647 9.25 37.84 -37.97
C ILE A 647 8.49 39.06 -38.51
N SER A 648 7.68 39.71 -37.65
CA SER A 648 6.95 40.94 -38.01
C SER A 648 7.89 42.13 -38.28
N ALA A 649 8.97 42.26 -37.52
CA ALA A 649 9.99 43.29 -37.73
C ALA A 649 10.77 43.07 -39.05
N LEU A 650 11.04 41.82 -39.42
CA LEU A 650 11.64 41.48 -40.71
C LEU A 650 10.74 41.85 -41.89
N ASP A 651 9.41 41.68 -41.76
CA ASP A 651 8.46 42.15 -42.76
C ASP A 651 8.49 43.67 -42.93
N ALA A 652 8.62 44.41 -41.81
CA ALA A 652 8.80 45.86 -41.84
C ALA A 652 10.12 46.28 -42.54
N LEU A 653 11.22 45.55 -42.32
CA LEU A 653 12.49 45.80 -43.01
C LEU A 653 12.39 45.57 -44.52
N ILE A 654 11.62 44.57 -44.97
CA ILE A 654 11.38 44.35 -46.40
C ILE A 654 10.66 45.55 -47.02
N VAL A 655 9.67 46.10 -46.33
CA VAL A 655 8.96 47.32 -46.78
C VAL A 655 9.94 48.49 -46.89
N GLN A 656 10.81 48.69 -45.90
CA GLN A 656 11.83 49.74 -45.93
C GLN A 656 12.85 49.55 -47.06
N ASN A 657 13.34 48.32 -47.27
CA ASN A 657 14.24 47.98 -48.37
C ASN A 657 13.60 48.25 -49.74
N ASN A 658 12.31 47.95 -49.89
CA ASN A 658 11.57 48.25 -51.12
C ASN A 658 11.47 49.76 -51.37
N GLN A 659 11.30 50.57 -50.32
CA GLN A 659 11.35 52.03 -50.41
C GLN A 659 12.73 52.53 -50.82
N ILE A 660 13.81 52.01 -50.21
CA ILE A 660 15.20 52.32 -50.58
C ILE A 660 15.44 52.00 -52.05
N ALA A 661 15.04 50.80 -52.51
CA ALA A 661 15.20 50.38 -53.89
C ALA A 661 14.38 51.23 -54.88
N ALA A 662 13.16 51.62 -54.52
CA ALA A 662 12.32 52.48 -55.36
C ALA A 662 12.91 53.89 -55.52
N THR A 663 13.33 54.52 -54.42
CA THR A 663 13.99 55.83 -54.44
C THR A 663 15.32 55.77 -55.19
N ALA A 664 16.09 54.70 -54.99
CA ALA A 664 17.32 54.48 -55.73
C ALA A 664 17.08 54.39 -57.24
N ARG A 665 16.05 53.66 -57.69
CA ARG A 665 15.67 53.59 -59.12
C ARG A 665 15.34 54.97 -59.70
N GLN A 666 14.66 55.83 -58.95
CA GLN A 666 14.38 57.20 -59.39
C GLN A 666 15.67 58.01 -59.57
N LYS A 667 16.60 57.96 -58.60
CA LYS A 667 17.91 58.63 -58.71
C LYS A 667 18.74 58.09 -59.88
N ILE A 668 18.78 56.77 -60.08
CA ILE A 668 19.47 56.12 -61.21
C ILE A 668 18.89 56.60 -62.55
N GLN A 669 17.56 56.67 -62.68
CA GLN A 669 16.90 57.15 -63.90
C GLN A 669 17.23 58.61 -64.17
N LEU A 670 17.20 59.47 -63.15
CA LEU A 670 17.56 60.87 -63.27
C LEU A 670 19.04 61.03 -63.67
N ALA A 671 19.95 60.29 -63.03
CA ALA A 671 21.37 60.28 -63.37
C ALA A 671 21.62 59.83 -64.82
N SER A 672 20.93 58.78 -65.29
CA SER A 672 21.02 58.31 -66.67
C SER A 672 20.50 59.33 -67.68
N LYS A 673 19.38 60.00 -67.37
CA LYS A 673 18.85 61.09 -68.19
C LYS A 673 19.88 62.22 -68.33
N ASP A 674 20.45 62.68 -67.22
CA ASP A 674 21.47 63.74 -67.24
C ASP A 674 22.74 63.29 -67.98
N ALA A 675 23.19 62.04 -67.83
CA ALA A 675 24.33 61.50 -68.57
C ALA A 675 24.08 61.44 -70.08
N ASN A 676 22.88 61.05 -70.50
CA ASN A 676 22.52 61.00 -71.92
C ASN A 676 22.40 62.40 -72.53
N GLU A 677 21.82 63.36 -71.79
CA GLU A 677 21.82 64.77 -72.20
C GLU A 677 23.25 65.34 -72.29
N ALA A 678 24.13 64.97 -71.35
CA ALA A 678 25.54 65.35 -71.38
C ALA A 678 26.26 64.82 -72.63
N ARG A 679 26.07 63.53 -72.95
CA ARG A 679 26.62 62.89 -74.17
C ARG A 679 26.10 63.55 -75.44
N LEU A 680 24.81 63.89 -75.49
CA LEU A 680 24.21 64.58 -76.65
C LEU A 680 24.82 65.97 -76.85
N ASN A 681 24.95 66.75 -75.77
CA ASN A 681 25.57 68.07 -75.82
C ASN A 681 27.05 67.99 -76.22
N TYR A 682 27.78 66.98 -75.72
CA TYR A 682 29.15 66.71 -76.14
C TYR A 682 29.24 66.41 -77.65
N GLN A 683 28.38 65.54 -78.18
CA GLN A 683 28.32 65.25 -79.62
C GLN A 683 27.97 66.49 -80.45
N ARG A 684 27.05 67.33 -79.98
CA ARG A 684 26.72 68.60 -80.62
C ARG A 684 27.89 69.59 -80.59
N ALA A 685 28.65 69.64 -79.49
CA ALA A 685 29.87 70.45 -79.40
C ALA A 685 30.92 70.02 -80.43
N VAL A 686 31.12 68.71 -80.61
CA VAL A 686 31.99 68.17 -81.67
C VAL A 686 31.50 68.58 -83.07
N ALA A 687 30.19 68.49 -83.32
CA ALA A 687 29.62 68.88 -84.62
C ALA A 687 29.74 70.39 -84.90
N ALA A 688 29.50 71.25 -83.90
CA ALA A 688 29.69 72.70 -83.99
C ALA A 688 31.17 73.05 -84.26
N LEU A 689 32.10 72.37 -83.58
CA LEU A 689 33.53 72.51 -83.82
C LEU A 689 33.90 72.17 -85.28
N ASN A 690 33.33 71.10 -85.85
CA ASN A 690 33.57 70.72 -87.25
C ASN A 690 33.01 71.72 -88.27
N LYS A 691 32.05 72.57 -87.87
CA LYS A 691 31.50 73.67 -88.67
C LYS A 691 32.21 75.01 -88.40
N ASN A 692 33.28 75.03 -87.61
CA ASN A 692 33.99 76.22 -87.14
C ASN A 692 33.13 77.19 -86.29
N GLN A 693 32.09 76.70 -85.62
CA GLN A 693 31.23 77.48 -84.71
C GLN A 693 31.76 77.39 -83.27
N PHE A 694 32.88 78.07 -82.97
CA PHE A 694 33.65 77.85 -81.74
C PHE A 694 32.94 78.28 -80.44
N ASP A 695 32.21 79.39 -80.44
CA ASP A 695 31.46 79.86 -79.26
C ASP A 695 30.29 78.92 -78.93
N GLU A 696 29.61 78.42 -79.95
CA GLU A 696 28.56 77.41 -79.81
C GLU A 696 29.13 76.09 -79.28
N ALA A 697 30.30 75.66 -79.79
CA ALA A 697 30.99 74.47 -79.30
C ALA A 697 31.38 74.58 -77.82
N ARG A 698 31.90 75.74 -77.35
CA ARG A 698 32.21 75.95 -75.92
C ARG A 698 30.97 75.94 -75.04
N ASN A 699 29.92 76.64 -75.44
CA ASN A 699 28.66 76.68 -74.68
C ASN A 699 28.04 75.27 -74.55
N LEU A 700 28.05 74.47 -75.62
CA LEU A 700 27.58 73.09 -75.60
C LEU A 700 28.48 72.18 -74.75
N LEU A 701 29.80 72.41 -74.74
CA LEU A 701 30.74 71.68 -73.90
C LEU A 701 30.52 71.97 -72.40
N ASP A 702 30.29 73.24 -72.04
CA ASP A 702 29.95 73.64 -70.69
C ASP A 702 28.60 73.06 -70.22
N LEU A 703 27.61 73.02 -71.11
CA LEU A 703 26.34 72.33 -70.86
C LEU A 703 26.55 70.82 -70.62
N ALA A 704 27.41 70.18 -71.42
CA ALA A 704 27.78 68.78 -71.20
C ALA A 704 28.45 68.57 -69.84
N ARG A 705 29.41 69.43 -69.46
CA ARG A 705 30.09 69.39 -68.16
C ARG A 705 29.10 69.53 -66.99
N ARG A 706 28.20 70.52 -67.04
CA ARG A 706 27.15 70.70 -66.00
C ARG A 706 26.25 69.47 -65.89
N LYS A 707 25.89 68.85 -67.02
CA LYS A 707 25.03 67.66 -67.03
C LYS A 707 25.73 66.40 -66.53
N TYR A 708 27.01 66.18 -66.87
CA TYR A 708 27.79 65.10 -66.26
C TYR A 708 27.92 65.29 -64.74
N ASN A 709 28.18 66.50 -64.27
CA ASN A 709 28.23 66.79 -62.83
C ASN A 709 26.86 66.59 -62.15
N SER A 710 25.76 66.95 -62.80
CA SER A 710 24.39 66.68 -62.32
C SER A 710 24.14 65.17 -62.19
N SER A 711 24.55 64.39 -63.19
CA SER A 711 24.48 62.92 -63.16
C SER A 711 25.27 62.34 -61.98
N LEU A 712 26.53 62.76 -61.82
CA LEU A 712 27.43 62.30 -60.73
C LEU A 712 26.95 62.73 -59.34
N ALA A 713 26.28 63.89 -59.23
CA ALA A 713 25.68 64.35 -57.98
C ALA A 713 24.46 63.49 -57.57
N GLN A 714 23.77 62.87 -58.53
CA GLN A 714 22.67 61.94 -58.27
C GLN A 714 23.18 60.51 -58.04
N GLN A 715 24.18 60.09 -58.80
CA GLN A 715 24.82 58.79 -58.70
C GLN A 715 26.31 58.91 -59.03
N GLU A 716 27.15 58.69 -58.02
CA GLU A 716 28.58 58.59 -58.25
C GLU A 716 28.90 57.35 -59.08
N ASP A 717 29.67 57.54 -60.14
CA ASP A 717 30.22 56.48 -60.96
C ASP A 717 31.65 56.87 -61.37
N ALA A 718 32.63 56.13 -60.84
CA ALA A 718 34.04 56.40 -61.09
C ALA A 718 34.42 56.24 -62.57
N SER A 719 33.77 55.32 -63.29
CA SER A 719 34.02 55.09 -64.71
C SER A 719 33.47 56.25 -65.53
N LEU A 720 32.24 56.68 -65.24
CA LEU A 720 31.62 57.83 -65.90
C LEU A 720 32.40 59.12 -65.63
N ARG A 721 32.86 59.33 -64.38
CA ARG A 721 33.68 60.49 -64.00
C ARG A 721 35.00 60.52 -64.77
N SER A 722 35.73 59.40 -64.79
CA SER A 722 36.98 59.32 -65.54
C SER A 722 36.78 59.48 -67.05
N GLU A 723 35.70 58.94 -67.61
CA GLU A 723 35.38 59.06 -69.02
C GLU A 723 35.03 60.51 -69.38
N SER A 724 34.13 61.13 -68.62
CA SER A 724 33.65 62.49 -68.88
C SER A 724 34.77 63.52 -68.70
N ASP A 725 35.57 63.43 -67.63
CA ASP A 725 36.69 64.34 -67.39
C ASP A 725 37.69 64.30 -68.57
N ARG A 726 38.01 63.09 -69.06
CA ARG A 726 38.90 62.91 -70.21
C ARG A 726 38.32 63.47 -71.50
N GLN A 727 37.06 63.15 -71.80
CA GLN A 727 36.40 63.61 -73.03
C GLN A 727 36.26 65.14 -73.06
N LEU A 728 35.78 65.73 -71.96
CA LEU A 728 35.57 67.17 -71.85
C LEU A 728 36.88 67.94 -71.95
N PHE A 729 37.94 67.46 -71.27
CA PHE A 729 39.27 68.08 -71.34
C PHE A 729 39.84 68.03 -72.77
N SER A 730 39.82 66.85 -73.39
CA SER A 730 40.37 66.67 -74.75
C SER A 730 39.65 67.53 -75.79
N LEU A 731 38.32 67.68 -75.68
CA LEU A 731 37.55 68.49 -76.62
C LEU A 731 37.77 69.99 -76.39
N ASP A 732 37.94 70.45 -75.15
CA ASP A 732 38.26 71.85 -74.84
C ASP A 732 39.61 72.29 -75.43
N GLU A 733 40.63 71.42 -75.31
CA GLU A 733 41.93 71.63 -75.96
C GLU A 733 41.79 71.68 -77.48
N GLU A 734 40.99 70.80 -78.07
CA GLU A 734 40.78 70.77 -79.52
C GLU A 734 40.05 72.03 -80.04
N ILE A 735 39.01 72.49 -79.33
CA ILE A 735 38.31 73.74 -79.65
C ILE A 735 39.29 74.91 -79.64
N SER A 736 40.09 75.03 -78.56
CA SER A 736 41.05 76.12 -78.42
C SER A 736 42.12 76.10 -79.51
N ARG A 737 42.63 74.91 -79.87
CA ARG A 737 43.59 74.76 -80.98
C ARG A 737 42.97 75.15 -82.33
N LYS A 738 41.82 74.57 -82.70
CA LYS A 738 41.18 74.85 -84.01
C LYS A 738 40.70 76.30 -84.14
N GLN A 739 40.23 76.91 -83.06
CA GLN A 739 39.86 78.32 -83.06
C GLN A 739 41.08 79.20 -83.34
N ASN A 740 42.21 78.94 -82.67
CA ASN A 740 43.45 79.67 -82.92
C ASN A 740 43.91 79.52 -84.38
N GLU A 741 43.87 78.31 -84.93
CA GLU A 741 44.21 78.05 -86.34
C GLU A 741 43.27 78.77 -87.33
N TYR A 742 41.97 78.80 -87.03
CA TYR A 742 40.95 79.47 -87.84
C TYR A 742 41.12 80.99 -87.80
N VAL A 743 41.27 81.58 -86.60
CA VAL A 743 41.53 83.03 -86.42
C VAL A 743 42.80 83.42 -87.16
N VAL A 744 43.90 82.70 -87.01
CA VAL A 744 45.16 82.99 -87.73
C VAL A 744 44.97 82.95 -89.24
N ARG A 745 44.21 81.98 -89.77
CA ARG A 745 43.94 81.84 -91.20
C ARG A 745 43.04 82.96 -91.73
N GLU A 746 41.98 83.29 -91.00
CA GLU A 746 41.03 84.35 -91.36
C GLU A 746 41.70 85.73 -91.30
N THR A 747 42.49 86.02 -90.25
CA THR A 747 43.31 87.25 -90.19
C THR A 747 44.29 87.33 -91.36
N ARG A 748 44.87 86.21 -91.81
CA ARG A 748 45.76 86.18 -93.00
C ARG A 748 45.00 86.44 -94.29
N SER A 749 43.80 85.86 -94.45
CA SER A 749 42.92 86.10 -95.60
C SER A 749 42.43 87.54 -95.66
N LEU A 750 41.99 88.10 -94.53
CA LEU A 750 41.58 89.50 -94.41
C LEU A 750 42.73 90.45 -94.70
N LYS A 751 43.95 90.16 -94.22
CA LYS A 751 45.17 90.91 -94.58
C LYS A 751 45.45 90.86 -96.10
N GLU A 752 45.31 89.70 -96.73
CA GLU A 752 45.57 89.57 -98.18
C GLU A 752 44.47 90.24 -99.03
N SER A 753 43.20 90.14 -98.63
CA SER A 753 42.07 90.85 -99.25
C SER A 753 42.15 92.35 -99.05
N ALA A 754 42.52 92.82 -97.86
CA ALA A 754 42.77 94.24 -97.57
C ALA A 754 43.95 94.78 -98.39
N ARG A 755 45.05 94.02 -98.47
CA ARG A 755 46.19 94.33 -99.32
C ARG A 755 45.77 94.45 -100.79
N THR A 756 44.97 93.51 -101.30
CA THR A 756 44.47 93.53 -102.68
C THR A 756 43.53 94.71 -102.94
N ALA A 757 42.59 95.00 -102.02
CA ALA A 757 41.68 96.15 -102.11
C ALA A 757 42.43 97.50 -102.06
N TYR A 758 43.46 97.59 -101.22
CA TYR A 758 44.33 98.76 -101.10
C TYR A 758 45.09 99.03 -102.40
N TYR A 759 45.69 98.00 -103.02
CA TYR A 759 46.41 98.14 -104.29
C TYR A 759 45.48 98.42 -105.48
N ASN A 760 44.20 98.05 -105.41
CA ASN A 760 43.18 98.39 -106.41
C ASN A 760 42.53 99.77 -106.20
N GLY A 761 43.00 100.57 -105.23
CA GLY A 761 42.51 101.92 -104.96
C GLY A 761 41.17 101.98 -104.22
N ASN A 762 40.64 100.85 -103.74
CA ASN A 762 39.38 100.77 -103.02
C ASN A 762 39.64 100.80 -101.50
N PHE A 763 40.04 101.98 -101.01
CA PHE A 763 40.53 102.17 -99.65
C PHE A 763 39.47 101.87 -98.57
N ASP A 764 38.20 102.20 -98.82
CA ASP A 764 37.09 101.89 -97.91
C ASP A 764 36.94 100.37 -97.70
N ALA A 765 37.11 99.58 -98.76
CA ALA A 765 37.07 98.12 -98.70
C ALA A 765 38.32 97.52 -98.02
N ALA A 766 39.48 98.18 -98.12
CA ALA A 766 40.71 97.75 -97.43
C ALA A 766 40.65 98.01 -95.92
N GLU A 767 40.17 99.18 -95.51
CA GLU A 767 39.95 99.53 -94.09
C GLU A 767 38.90 98.61 -93.46
N SER A 768 37.77 98.38 -94.13
CA SER A 768 36.72 97.48 -93.63
C SER A 768 37.20 96.04 -93.38
N ASN A 769 38.16 95.55 -94.17
CA ASN A 769 38.76 94.22 -94.01
C ASN A 769 39.83 94.16 -92.90
N LEU A 770 40.37 95.29 -92.43
CA LEU A 770 41.39 95.35 -91.35
C LEU A 770 40.79 95.63 -89.98
N VAL A 771 39.55 96.13 -89.92
CA VAL A 771 38.86 96.57 -88.68
C VAL A 771 37.76 95.58 -88.24
N LYS A 772 37.50 94.51 -89.01
CA LYS A 772 36.72 93.33 -88.60
C LYS A 772 37.63 92.25 -88.05
#